data_AF-A0A9P0ZYL5-F1
#
_entry.id   AF-A0A9P0ZYL5-F1
#
_cell.length_a   1.000
_cell.length_b   1.000
_cell.length_c   1.000
_cell.angle_alpha   90.00
_cell.angle_beta   90.00
_cell.angle_gamma   90.00
#
_symmetry.space_group_name_H-M   'P 1'
#
loop_
_entity.id
_entity.type
_entity.pdbx_description
1 polymer ?
#
loop_
_entity_poly.entity_id
_entity_poly.type
_entity_poly.pdbx_seq_one_letter_code
_entity_poly.pdbx_strand_id
1 'polypeptide(L)'
;MLGRLCWKHEKNRNEFSGEIPSGMFNSCRKARFISLSNNHLSGPIPAAVGNCQSLEGLDLSFNSISGILPSQVCGIPGMVYLSLRSNLLDGSVQGQLSTCQRLELLDLGSNNFTETAPFEVLSLANLTYFNISSNQFQGGIQNIGVCSQRLEVLDLSGNGFTGEIPPNIAKCSSLKYMDLGYNRLTGTIPVEIADLENLVLIRLASNSITGTIPAPLGSIEWLEVLDLSNLHLGGEIPDQICNFRFLLEMDISENLIKGKIPQKLYNMSYLKILDLHHNQIDGRIPATIGNLSNLNYLDLSENQLSGSIPNTLGNLRNLTHFNLSYNLLSGEIPSNKTIQNFGPLAFSNNPNLCGFPLHSCSNTSLKGRKPKLSASAVVAIVAASVILTGVIIITIINMKARKRRRRLEETMIVESTPLASSDSNVIIGKLVLYSKSLPSKYEAWEAGTKALLDKECLIGGGSIGTVYRASFENGISIAVKKLETLGKIRNQDEFEQEIGRLANLEHPNIVHLQGYYWSSNMQLIMSEFVQNGNLCDNLRGHNYPGTSTSIGNPELNWPRRFRIGLGTAKALAFLHHDCNPSVLHLNVKSTNILLDENYEPKLSDYGLGKLLPLLDNYGRTKSHNAVGYIAPELAQGIRVSNKCDVYSFGVVLLELVTGRNPVESPTENEVVVLCEYVRGLIDRGAATDCFDTSLRGFVENELIQVMKLGLVCTSEIPARRPSMAEVVQVLESIRNG
;
A
#
# COMPACT_ATOMS: atom_id res chain seq x y z
N MET A 1 -8.49 22.48 32.05
CA MET A 1 -7.89 21.26 32.65
C MET A 1 -6.69 20.77 31.81
N LEU A 2 -5.82 21.67 31.31
CA LEU A 2 -4.72 21.37 30.38
C LEU A 2 -3.32 21.69 30.96
N GLY A 3 -3.22 21.94 32.26
CA GLY A 3 -2.02 22.49 32.89
C GLY A 3 -0.97 21.48 33.37
N ARG A 4 -1.13 20.17 33.15
CA ARG A 4 -0.16 19.15 33.62
C ARG A 4 -0.12 17.92 32.72
N LEU A 5 0.54 18.04 31.57
CA LEU A 5 1.05 16.88 30.84
C LEU A 5 2.55 17.09 30.59
N CYS A 6 3.35 16.74 31.60
CA CYS A 6 4.78 16.52 31.42
C CYS A 6 4.98 15.17 30.73
N TRP A 7 5.19 15.22 29.41
CA TRP A 7 6.35 14.66 28.72
C TRP A 7 6.88 13.29 29.20
N LYS A 8 6.35 12.18 28.66
CA LYS A 8 7.16 10.97 28.33
C LYS A 8 6.55 9.93 27.36
N HIS A 9 5.36 10.12 26.79
CA HIS A 9 4.83 9.18 25.80
C HIS A 9 4.08 9.89 24.66
N GLU A 10 4.53 9.66 23.42
CA GLU A 10 3.85 10.05 22.19
C GLU A 10 2.48 9.36 22.10
N LYS A 11 1.41 10.05 22.46
CA LYS A 11 0.04 9.64 22.13
C LYS A 11 -0.27 10.09 20.70
N ASN A 12 0.06 9.27 19.71
CA ASN A 12 -0.11 9.55 18.28
C ASN A 12 -1.55 9.38 17.74
N ARG A 13 -2.55 9.23 18.63
CA ARG A 13 -3.98 9.24 18.30
C ARG A 13 -4.76 9.72 19.51
N ASN A 14 -5.01 11.01 19.57
CA ASN A 14 -6.07 11.50 20.43
C ASN A 14 -7.16 12.02 19.49
N GLU A 15 -8.34 12.18 20.02
CA GLU A 15 -9.38 12.88 19.29
C GLU A 15 -9.41 14.34 19.72
N PHE A 16 -8.22 14.94 19.76
CA PHE A 16 -8.13 16.37 20.02
C PHE A 16 -8.74 17.10 18.84
N SER A 17 -9.68 17.97 19.14
CA SER A 17 -10.38 18.81 18.17
C SER A 17 -10.29 20.26 18.60
N GLY A 18 -10.49 21.15 17.64
CA GLY A 18 -10.31 22.58 17.83
C GLY A 18 -8.86 23.01 17.69
N GLU A 19 -8.58 24.26 18.10
CA GLU A 19 -7.27 24.87 17.88
C GLU A 19 -6.20 24.36 18.84
N ILE A 20 -4.95 24.31 18.37
CA ILE A 20 -3.80 24.05 19.22
C ILE A 20 -3.64 25.22 20.20
N PRO A 21 -3.78 25.04 21.52
CA PRO A 21 -3.72 26.17 22.44
C PRO A 21 -2.28 26.70 22.54
N SER A 22 -2.07 28.00 22.29
CA SER A 22 -0.74 28.63 22.40
C SER A 22 -0.06 28.38 23.76
N GLY A 23 -0.85 28.31 24.83
CA GLY A 23 -0.36 28.03 26.19
C GLY A 23 0.33 26.68 26.36
N MET A 24 0.07 25.71 25.48
CA MET A 24 0.74 24.41 25.46
C MET A 24 2.26 24.55 25.28
N PHE A 25 2.69 25.56 24.53
CA PHE A 25 4.10 25.79 24.24
C PHE A 25 4.80 26.71 25.27
N ASN A 26 4.12 27.10 26.36
CA ASN A 26 4.74 27.94 27.39
C ASN A 26 5.62 27.14 28.37
N SER A 27 5.48 25.81 28.42
CA SER A 27 6.18 24.94 29.39
C SER A 27 7.00 23.79 28.76
N CYS A 28 7.34 23.90 27.47
CA CYS A 28 8.00 22.84 26.69
C CYS A 28 9.55 22.87 26.74
N ARG A 29 10.17 23.42 27.80
CA ARG A 29 11.64 23.59 27.87
C ARG A 29 12.45 22.27 27.83
N LYS A 30 11.83 21.13 28.13
CA LYS A 30 12.45 19.79 28.08
C LYS A 30 11.93 18.92 26.94
N ALA A 31 10.98 19.43 26.17
CA ALA A 31 10.36 18.71 25.07
C ALA A 31 11.35 18.50 23.93
N ARG A 32 11.60 17.24 23.52
CA ARG A 32 12.39 16.93 22.32
C ARG A 32 11.55 16.57 21.11
N PHE A 33 10.36 16.00 21.32
CA PHE A 33 9.49 15.60 20.21
C PHE A 33 8.01 15.85 20.51
N ILE A 34 7.36 16.74 19.76
CA ILE A 34 5.91 16.95 19.84
C ILE A 34 5.27 16.21 18.67
N SER A 35 4.40 15.26 18.98
CA SER A 35 3.52 14.66 17.97
C SER A 35 2.06 14.88 18.37
N LEU A 36 1.33 15.53 17.47
CA LEU A 36 -0.13 15.67 17.48
C LEU A 36 -0.72 15.15 16.17
N SER A 37 -0.03 14.24 15.50
CA SER A 37 -0.50 13.66 14.24
C SER A 37 -1.78 12.85 14.42
N ASN A 38 -2.58 12.70 13.35
CA ASN A 38 -3.80 11.88 13.33
C ASN A 38 -4.85 12.30 14.38
N ASN A 39 -5.17 13.60 14.42
CA ASN A 39 -6.22 14.17 15.28
C ASN A 39 -7.23 14.96 14.40
N HIS A 40 -8.15 15.71 15.04
CA HIS A 40 -9.09 16.63 14.39
C HIS A 40 -8.75 18.10 14.71
N LEU A 41 -7.46 18.39 14.91
CA LEU A 41 -7.00 19.73 15.24
C LEU A 41 -7.20 20.65 14.04
N SER A 42 -7.62 21.87 14.32
CA SER A 42 -7.92 22.89 13.31
C SER A 42 -7.28 24.24 13.66
N GLY A 43 -7.44 25.22 12.78
CA GLY A 43 -6.86 26.55 12.97
C GLY A 43 -5.33 26.58 12.78
N PRO A 44 -4.69 27.71 13.07
CA PRO A 44 -3.26 27.92 12.78
C PRO A 44 -2.33 27.20 13.74
N ILE A 45 -1.13 26.86 13.26
CA ILE A 45 -0.01 26.47 14.12
C ILE A 45 0.35 27.69 14.98
N PRO A 46 0.31 27.61 16.33
CA PRO A 46 0.63 28.76 17.16
C PRO A 46 2.11 29.13 17.06
N ALA A 47 2.40 30.41 16.81
CA ALA A 47 3.78 30.93 16.82
C ALA A 47 4.53 30.65 18.14
N ALA A 48 3.78 30.45 19.23
CA ALA A 48 4.31 30.03 20.53
C ALA A 48 5.11 28.72 20.47
N VAL A 49 4.98 27.88 19.42
CA VAL A 49 5.82 26.69 19.21
C VAL A 49 7.32 27.01 19.25
N GLY A 50 7.72 28.22 18.82
CA GLY A 50 9.10 28.69 18.92
C GLY A 50 9.63 28.83 20.34
N ASN A 51 8.78 28.84 21.37
CA ASN A 51 9.22 28.85 22.77
C ASN A 51 9.87 27.51 23.18
N CYS A 52 9.67 26.44 22.40
CA CYS A 52 10.22 25.11 22.65
C CYS A 52 11.65 24.97 22.11
N GLN A 53 12.60 25.67 22.73
CA GLN A 53 13.99 25.75 22.25
C GLN A 53 14.77 24.42 22.26
N SER A 54 14.29 23.41 23.00
CA SER A 54 14.88 22.06 23.05
C SER A 54 14.25 21.07 22.06
N LEU A 55 13.29 21.53 21.25
CA LEU A 55 12.53 20.67 20.36
C LEU A 55 13.37 20.25 19.15
N GLU A 56 13.33 18.96 18.86
CA GLU A 56 14.02 18.33 17.73
C GLU A 56 13.05 17.78 16.70
N GLY A 57 11.82 17.47 17.10
CA GLY A 57 10.80 16.99 16.17
C GLY A 57 9.43 17.56 16.43
N LEU A 58 8.75 17.91 15.35
CA LEU A 58 7.36 18.36 15.33
C LEU A 58 6.59 17.56 14.28
N ASP A 59 5.57 16.84 14.71
CA ASP A 59 4.69 16.07 13.85
C ASP A 59 3.24 16.50 14.08
N LEU A 60 2.68 17.23 13.12
CA LEU A 60 1.30 17.70 13.12
C LEU A 60 0.48 17.07 11.98
N SER A 61 0.98 16.00 11.38
CA SER A 61 0.41 15.41 10.17
C SER A 61 -1.01 14.83 10.37
N PHE A 62 -1.79 14.69 9.31
CA PHE A 62 -3.13 14.09 9.32
C PHE A 62 -4.08 14.79 10.30
N ASN A 63 -4.30 16.08 10.09
CA ASN A 63 -5.22 16.92 10.87
C ASN A 63 -6.04 17.84 9.91
N SER A 64 -6.69 18.86 10.45
CA SER A 64 -7.36 19.93 9.69
C SER A 64 -6.75 21.31 10.01
N ILE A 65 -5.46 21.35 10.35
CA ILE A 65 -4.72 22.57 10.69
C ILE A 65 -4.63 23.44 9.43
N SER A 66 -4.92 24.73 9.56
CA SER A 66 -5.03 25.68 8.46
C SER A 66 -4.12 26.89 8.64
N GLY A 67 -4.02 27.77 7.64
CA GLY A 67 -3.18 28.95 7.68
C GLY A 67 -1.70 28.65 7.38
N ILE A 68 -0.83 29.61 7.69
CA ILE A 68 0.57 29.57 7.26
C ILE A 68 1.48 28.81 8.23
N LEU A 69 2.62 28.33 7.73
CA LEU A 69 3.73 27.86 8.57
C LEU A 69 4.38 29.04 9.33
N PRO A 70 4.38 29.06 10.67
CA PRO A 70 5.00 30.14 11.43
C PRO A 70 6.53 30.11 11.28
N SER A 71 7.15 31.25 11.00
CA SER A 71 8.61 31.37 10.86
C SER A 71 9.38 30.99 12.13
N GLN A 72 8.71 31.03 13.30
CA GLN A 72 9.26 30.61 14.57
C GLN A 72 9.60 29.11 14.63
N VAL A 73 9.00 28.26 13.79
CA VAL A 73 9.29 26.81 13.76
C VAL A 73 10.76 26.56 13.42
N CYS A 74 11.30 27.24 12.41
CA CYS A 74 12.73 27.14 12.09
C CYS A 74 13.63 28.06 12.93
N GLY A 75 13.06 28.87 13.82
CA GLY A 75 13.80 29.53 14.88
C GLY A 75 14.25 28.58 16.00
N ILE A 76 13.82 27.32 15.98
CA ILE A 76 14.20 26.29 16.96
C ILE A 76 15.54 25.66 16.54
N PRO A 77 16.63 25.86 17.31
CA PRO A 77 17.97 25.42 16.88
C PRO A 77 18.12 23.91 16.71
N GLY A 78 17.30 23.13 17.43
CA GLY A 78 17.34 21.68 17.45
C GLY A 78 16.52 20.98 16.36
N MET A 79 15.75 21.69 15.53
CA MET A 79 14.77 21.07 14.63
C MET A 79 15.42 20.13 13.60
N VAL A 80 15.08 18.85 13.69
CA VAL A 80 15.55 17.74 12.85
C VAL A 80 14.40 17.10 12.05
N TYR A 81 13.22 17.00 12.64
CA TYR A 81 12.04 16.37 12.04
C TYR A 81 10.88 17.36 11.99
N LEU A 82 10.37 17.65 10.79
CA LEU A 82 9.16 18.43 10.61
C LEU A 82 8.22 17.71 9.67
N SER A 83 7.07 17.26 10.18
CA SER A 83 5.99 16.72 9.37
C SER A 83 4.69 17.46 9.62
N LEU A 84 4.14 18.03 8.55
CA LEU A 84 2.89 18.77 8.49
C LEU A 84 1.90 18.12 7.50
N ARG A 85 2.22 16.92 7.02
CA ARG A 85 1.53 16.23 5.94
C ARG A 85 0.01 16.14 6.16
N SER A 86 -0.79 16.20 5.10
CA SER A 86 -2.25 15.97 5.17
C SER A 86 -2.94 16.91 6.13
N ASN A 87 -2.91 18.20 5.79
CA ASN A 87 -3.54 19.31 6.51
C ASN A 87 -4.13 20.31 5.49
N LEU A 88 -4.57 21.48 5.98
CA LEU A 88 -5.11 22.59 5.19
C LEU A 88 -4.17 23.82 5.22
N LEU A 89 -2.87 23.61 5.45
CA LEU A 89 -1.90 24.70 5.53
C LEU A 89 -1.66 25.34 4.17
N ASP A 90 -1.51 26.65 4.13
CA ASP A 90 -1.38 27.44 2.91
C ASP A 90 -0.25 28.48 2.98
N GLY A 91 -0.17 29.28 1.92
CA GLY A 91 0.83 30.33 1.79
C GLY A 91 2.19 29.84 1.30
N SER A 92 3.15 30.76 1.32
CA SER A 92 4.50 30.54 0.84
C SER A 92 5.42 30.08 1.96
N VAL A 93 6.24 29.07 1.67
CA VAL A 93 7.31 28.57 2.58
C VAL A 93 8.71 28.87 2.06
N GLN A 94 8.81 29.59 0.93
CA GLN A 94 10.08 29.94 0.30
C GLN A 94 10.95 30.77 1.26
N GLY A 95 12.21 30.39 1.40
CA GLY A 95 13.22 31.06 2.23
C GLY A 95 13.08 30.81 3.73
N GLN A 96 11.89 30.50 4.23
CA GLN A 96 11.61 30.31 5.65
C GLN A 96 12.33 29.07 6.21
N LEU A 97 12.35 27.98 5.43
CA LEU A 97 12.85 26.68 5.87
C LEU A 97 14.37 26.55 5.79
N SER A 98 15.06 27.45 5.08
CA SER A 98 16.52 27.50 5.01
C SER A 98 17.20 27.69 6.37
N THR A 99 16.47 28.25 7.33
CA THR A 99 16.97 28.52 8.68
C THR A 99 17.00 27.26 9.57
N CYS A 100 16.26 26.20 9.20
CA CYS A 100 16.28 24.89 9.86
C CYS A 100 17.56 24.10 9.52
N GLN A 101 18.75 24.57 9.96
CA GLN A 101 20.05 24.01 9.52
C GLN A 101 20.28 22.52 9.85
N ARG A 102 19.56 21.97 10.85
CA ARG A 102 19.71 20.58 11.30
C ARG A 102 18.68 19.62 10.69
N LEU A 103 17.81 20.10 9.80
CA LEU A 103 16.71 19.32 9.28
C LEU A 103 17.21 18.06 8.56
N GLU A 104 16.69 16.90 9.00
CA GLU A 104 16.90 15.60 8.38
C GLU A 104 15.66 15.17 7.59
N LEU A 105 14.46 15.49 8.08
CA LEU A 105 13.19 15.15 7.45
C LEU A 105 12.27 16.37 7.38
N LEU A 106 11.79 16.64 6.16
CA LEU A 106 10.77 17.63 5.87
C LEU A 106 9.64 17.00 5.07
N ASP A 107 8.46 16.93 5.68
CA ASP A 107 7.24 16.44 5.02
C ASP A 107 6.13 17.49 5.09
N LEU A 108 5.88 18.15 3.96
CA LEU A 108 4.81 19.13 3.77
C LEU A 108 3.69 18.59 2.86
N GLY A 109 3.72 17.29 2.53
CA GLY A 109 2.85 16.72 1.50
C GLY A 109 1.36 16.85 1.80
N SER A 110 0.51 16.83 0.78
CA SER A 110 -0.95 16.90 0.91
C SER A 110 -1.44 18.11 1.73
N ASN A 111 -1.06 19.31 1.29
CA ASN A 111 -1.47 20.60 1.88
C ASN A 111 -1.92 21.55 0.76
N ASN A 112 -2.06 22.83 1.10
CA ASN A 112 -2.47 23.89 0.19
C ASN A 112 -1.37 24.97 0.02
N PHE A 113 -0.09 24.63 0.22
CA PHE A 113 1.01 25.58 0.05
C PHE A 113 1.14 26.02 -1.41
N THR A 114 1.47 27.29 -1.62
CA THR A 114 1.48 27.97 -2.93
C THR A 114 2.84 28.56 -3.25
N GLU A 115 2.93 29.28 -4.38
CA GLU A 115 4.14 29.97 -4.85
C GLU A 115 5.31 29.01 -5.13
N THR A 116 6.54 29.47 -4.90
CA THR A 116 7.76 28.69 -5.17
C THR A 116 8.04 27.74 -4.03
N ALA A 117 8.37 26.49 -4.36
CA ALA A 117 8.80 25.50 -3.38
C ALA A 117 10.15 25.87 -2.73
N PRO A 118 10.41 25.39 -1.50
CA PRO A 118 11.59 25.75 -0.71
C PRO A 118 12.82 24.93 -1.13
N PHE A 119 13.23 25.00 -2.40
CA PHE A 119 14.33 24.19 -2.94
C PHE A 119 15.68 24.45 -2.27
N GLU A 120 15.85 25.58 -1.59
CA GLU A 120 17.04 25.87 -0.80
C GLU A 120 17.31 24.85 0.32
N VAL A 121 16.28 24.15 0.81
CA VAL A 121 16.45 23.08 1.80
C VAL A 121 17.27 21.91 1.27
N LEU A 122 17.31 21.71 -0.06
CA LEU A 122 18.12 20.66 -0.68
C LEU A 122 19.61 20.85 -0.41
N SER A 123 20.05 22.06 -0.07
CA SER A 123 21.45 22.34 0.29
C SER A 123 21.81 21.99 1.75
N LEU A 124 20.83 21.61 2.58
CA LEU A 124 21.04 21.29 3.99
C LEU A 124 21.76 19.95 4.13
N ALA A 125 22.94 19.95 4.76
CA ALA A 125 23.87 18.82 4.79
C ALA A 125 23.31 17.52 5.40
N ASN A 126 22.29 17.62 6.26
CA ASN A 126 21.69 16.48 6.95
C ASN A 126 20.39 16.01 6.31
N LEU A 127 19.85 16.69 5.30
CA LEU A 127 18.54 16.37 4.75
C LEU A 127 18.56 15.00 4.07
N THR A 128 17.64 14.13 4.49
CA THR A 128 17.46 12.75 4.00
C THR A 128 16.13 12.57 3.27
N TYR A 129 15.10 13.30 3.70
CA TYR A 129 13.75 13.15 3.21
C TYR A 129 13.14 14.53 2.93
N PHE A 130 12.75 14.75 1.68
CA PHE A 130 12.07 15.96 1.24
C PHE A 130 10.80 15.61 0.47
N ASN A 131 9.66 15.82 1.11
CA ASN A 131 8.36 15.61 0.51
C ASN A 131 7.53 16.89 0.55
N ILE A 132 7.11 17.35 -0.62
CA ILE A 132 6.18 18.47 -0.78
C ILE A 132 5.02 18.13 -1.72
N SER A 133 4.75 16.83 -1.91
CA SER A 133 3.78 16.36 -2.89
C SER A 133 2.36 16.81 -2.61
N SER A 134 1.49 16.79 -3.63
CA SER A 134 0.07 17.13 -3.50
C SER A 134 -0.16 18.50 -2.83
N ASN A 135 0.43 19.54 -3.39
CA ASN A 135 0.29 20.94 -2.97
C ASN A 135 -0.08 21.82 -4.19
N GLN A 136 -0.02 23.14 -4.04
CA GLN A 136 -0.25 24.10 -5.11
C GLN A 136 1.04 24.86 -5.51
N PHE A 137 2.23 24.26 -5.29
CA PHE A 137 3.49 24.88 -5.67
C PHE A 137 3.59 25.06 -7.19
N GLN A 138 4.23 26.14 -7.62
CA GLN A 138 4.36 26.54 -9.02
C GLN A 138 5.79 26.98 -9.32
N GLY A 139 6.06 27.27 -10.60
CA GLY A 139 7.38 27.66 -11.08
C GLY A 139 8.25 26.46 -11.43
N GLY A 140 9.51 26.73 -11.78
CA GLY A 140 10.46 25.68 -12.15
C GLY A 140 11.14 25.02 -10.95
N ILE A 141 11.55 23.75 -11.13
CA ILE A 141 12.50 23.10 -10.21
C ILE A 141 13.81 23.86 -10.32
N GLN A 142 14.14 24.64 -9.28
CA GLN A 142 15.28 25.54 -9.34
C GLN A 142 16.59 24.78 -9.47
N ASN A 143 17.57 25.40 -10.13
CA ASN A 143 18.87 24.78 -10.34
C ASN A 143 19.57 24.54 -8.99
N ILE A 144 19.69 23.26 -8.63
CA ILE A 144 20.30 22.80 -7.39
C ILE A 144 21.83 22.94 -7.53
N GLY A 145 22.37 24.10 -7.16
CA GLY A 145 23.82 24.32 -7.18
C GLY A 145 24.59 23.32 -6.30
N VAL A 146 23.99 22.97 -5.16
CA VAL A 146 24.48 22.04 -4.13
C VAL A 146 23.30 21.23 -3.62
N CYS A 147 23.46 19.90 -3.51
CA CYS A 147 22.47 19.00 -2.93
C CYS A 147 23.06 18.23 -1.73
N SER A 148 22.22 17.92 -0.75
CA SER A 148 22.53 17.04 0.37
C SER A 148 22.99 15.69 -0.16
N GLN A 149 24.18 15.27 0.27
CA GLN A 149 24.73 13.95 -0.05
C GLN A 149 24.07 12.83 0.77
N ARG A 150 23.05 13.14 1.57
CA ARG A 150 22.24 12.18 2.32
C ARG A 150 20.79 12.13 1.86
N LEU A 151 20.41 12.95 0.87
CA LEU A 151 19.03 12.97 0.38
C LEU A 151 18.73 11.66 -0.33
N GLU A 152 17.73 10.95 0.18
CA GLU A 152 17.30 9.64 -0.32
C GLU A 152 15.91 9.70 -0.95
N VAL A 153 15.03 10.55 -0.41
CA VAL A 153 13.67 10.73 -0.90
C VAL A 153 13.44 12.16 -1.35
N LEU A 154 13.05 12.30 -2.61
CA LEU A 154 12.60 13.53 -3.23
C LEU A 154 11.23 13.29 -3.86
N ASP A 155 10.18 13.78 -3.20
CA ASP A 155 8.80 13.71 -3.71
C ASP A 155 8.24 15.12 -3.93
N LEU A 156 8.13 15.48 -5.22
CA LEU A 156 7.60 16.75 -5.71
C LEU A 156 6.26 16.56 -6.43
N SER A 157 5.68 15.36 -6.38
CA SER A 157 4.55 14.96 -7.22
C SER A 157 3.26 15.73 -6.93
N GLY A 158 2.33 15.79 -7.88
CA GLY A 158 0.99 16.37 -7.65
C GLY A 158 1.02 17.88 -7.35
N ASN A 159 1.80 18.64 -8.10
CA ASN A 159 1.95 20.09 -7.96
C ASN A 159 1.74 20.79 -9.33
N GLY A 160 2.03 22.08 -9.39
CA GLY A 160 2.01 22.89 -10.61
C GLY A 160 3.39 23.22 -11.17
N PHE A 161 4.42 22.40 -10.92
CA PHE A 161 5.78 22.70 -11.40
C PHE A 161 5.85 22.72 -12.92
N THR A 162 6.53 23.72 -13.48
CA THR A 162 6.74 23.95 -14.92
C THR A 162 8.23 23.94 -15.27
N GLY A 163 8.59 24.13 -16.54
CA GLY A 163 9.99 24.14 -16.95
C GLY A 163 10.62 22.75 -16.96
N GLU A 164 11.93 22.68 -17.12
CA GLU A 164 12.65 21.41 -17.33
C GLU A 164 13.11 20.78 -16.01
N ILE A 165 13.34 19.47 -16.02
CA ILE A 165 14.05 18.79 -14.92
C ILE A 165 15.52 19.24 -14.99
N PRO A 166 16.08 19.89 -13.96
CA PRO A 166 17.44 20.38 -14.02
C PRO A 166 18.44 19.21 -13.98
N PRO A 167 19.43 19.13 -14.89
CA PRO A 167 20.47 18.09 -14.86
C PRO A 167 21.20 17.97 -13.52
N ASN A 168 21.34 19.09 -12.81
CA ASN A 168 21.99 19.15 -11.51
C ASN A 168 21.25 18.40 -10.39
N ILE A 169 20.04 17.87 -10.63
CA ILE A 169 19.39 16.92 -9.72
C ILE A 169 20.27 15.68 -9.46
N ALA A 170 21.13 15.33 -10.42
CA ALA A 170 22.13 14.27 -10.30
C ALA A 170 23.18 14.52 -9.19
N LYS A 171 23.30 15.75 -8.67
CA LYS A 171 24.18 16.06 -7.52
C LYS A 171 23.67 15.46 -6.21
N CYS A 172 22.40 15.05 -6.14
CA CYS A 172 21.84 14.34 -5.00
C CYS A 172 22.24 12.86 -5.04
N SER A 173 23.54 12.55 -4.96
CA SER A 173 24.12 11.23 -5.26
C SER A 173 23.57 10.04 -4.45
N SER A 174 22.98 10.30 -3.28
CA SER A 174 22.36 9.28 -2.42
C SER A 174 20.88 9.03 -2.72
N LEU A 175 20.32 9.67 -3.76
CA LEU A 175 18.89 9.61 -4.04
C LEU A 175 18.46 8.20 -4.43
N LYS A 176 17.41 7.71 -3.77
CA LYS A 176 16.80 6.38 -3.97
C LYS A 176 15.42 6.50 -4.61
N TYR A 177 14.66 7.49 -4.18
CA TYR A 177 13.28 7.72 -4.59
C TYR A 177 13.16 9.11 -5.20
N MET A 178 12.84 9.15 -6.50
CA MET A 178 12.55 10.38 -7.22
C MET A 178 11.14 10.31 -7.79
N ASP A 179 10.21 11.09 -7.23
CA ASP A 179 8.86 11.24 -7.74
C ASP A 179 8.58 12.69 -8.13
N LEU A 180 8.44 12.92 -9.44
CA LEU A 180 8.14 14.22 -10.05
C LEU A 180 6.79 14.17 -10.81
N GLY A 181 6.01 13.10 -10.65
CA GLY A 181 4.80 12.85 -11.41
C GLY A 181 3.69 13.89 -11.16
N TYR A 182 2.67 13.90 -12.02
CA TYR A 182 1.49 14.75 -11.90
C TYR A 182 1.83 16.25 -11.73
N ASN A 183 2.65 16.75 -12.64
CA ASN A 183 3.07 18.15 -12.71
C ASN A 183 2.87 18.68 -14.14
N ARG A 184 3.46 19.84 -14.46
CA ARG A 184 3.45 20.45 -15.80
C ARG A 184 4.88 20.61 -16.34
N LEU A 185 5.79 19.72 -15.95
CA LEU A 185 7.19 19.75 -16.37
C LEU A 185 7.28 19.54 -17.88
N THR A 186 8.21 20.25 -18.50
CA THR A 186 8.50 20.25 -19.94
C THR A 186 9.95 19.84 -20.20
N GLY A 187 10.43 19.94 -21.44
CA GLY A 187 11.81 19.61 -21.79
C GLY A 187 11.99 18.13 -22.02
N THR A 188 13.15 17.58 -21.64
CA THR A 188 13.52 16.18 -21.84
C THR A 188 13.95 15.54 -20.52
N ILE A 189 14.01 14.21 -20.46
CA ILE A 189 14.60 13.49 -19.32
C ILE A 189 16.12 13.69 -19.37
N PRO A 190 16.75 14.33 -18.35
CA PRO A 190 18.20 14.53 -18.33
C PRO A 190 18.96 13.21 -18.31
N VAL A 191 20.04 13.13 -19.08
CA VAL A 191 20.89 11.94 -19.15
C VAL A 191 21.64 11.71 -17.83
N GLU A 192 21.93 12.79 -17.11
CA GLU A 192 22.62 12.82 -15.82
C GLU A 192 21.86 12.09 -14.71
N ILE A 193 20.55 11.82 -14.87
CA ILE A 193 19.82 10.95 -13.93
C ILE A 193 20.45 9.55 -13.86
N ALA A 194 21.11 9.10 -14.93
CA ALA A 194 21.85 7.84 -14.94
C ALA A 194 23.04 7.80 -13.97
N ASP A 195 23.56 8.95 -13.53
CA ASP A 195 24.66 9.06 -12.57
C ASP A 195 24.20 8.81 -11.12
N LEU A 196 22.88 8.74 -10.88
CA LEU A 196 22.30 8.44 -9.57
C LEU A 196 22.22 6.91 -9.36
N GLU A 197 23.36 6.31 -9.03
CA GLU A 197 23.55 4.85 -8.94
C GLU A 197 22.67 4.16 -7.87
N ASN A 198 22.17 4.91 -6.89
CA ASN A 198 21.34 4.39 -5.79
C ASN A 198 19.83 4.40 -6.09
N LEU A 199 19.40 4.84 -7.28
CA LEU A 199 17.98 4.95 -7.61
C LEU A 199 17.29 3.58 -7.61
N VAL A 200 16.20 3.52 -6.87
CA VAL A 200 15.25 2.40 -6.79
C VAL A 200 13.95 2.75 -7.53
N LEU A 201 13.56 4.03 -7.52
CA LEU A 201 12.30 4.49 -8.07
C LEU A 201 12.46 5.80 -8.83
N ILE A 202 11.96 5.79 -10.07
CA ILE A 202 11.79 6.97 -10.92
C ILE A 202 10.33 7.03 -11.36
N ARG A 203 9.62 8.09 -10.95
CA ARG A 203 8.28 8.40 -11.43
C ARG A 203 8.23 9.79 -12.02
N LEU A 204 7.89 9.86 -13.30
CA LEU A 204 7.72 11.12 -14.04
C LEU A 204 6.31 11.27 -14.61
N ALA A 205 5.43 10.28 -14.37
CA ALA A 205 4.13 10.15 -15.01
C ALA A 205 3.30 11.43 -15.06
N SER A 206 2.47 11.57 -16.10
CA SER A 206 1.51 12.69 -16.21
C SER A 206 2.20 14.07 -16.12
N ASN A 207 3.11 14.32 -17.06
CA ASN A 207 3.80 15.59 -17.28
C ASN A 207 3.83 15.92 -18.79
N SER A 208 4.31 17.11 -19.15
CA SER A 208 4.48 17.55 -20.54
C SER A 208 5.91 17.32 -21.07
N ILE A 209 6.60 16.29 -20.56
CA ILE A 209 7.99 15.96 -20.94
C ILE A 209 8.01 15.36 -22.35
N THR A 210 8.94 15.81 -23.17
CA THR A 210 9.13 15.42 -24.57
C THR A 210 10.49 14.73 -24.76
N GLY A 211 10.86 14.43 -26.01
CA GLY A 211 12.16 13.84 -26.34
C GLY A 211 12.09 12.31 -26.37
N THR A 212 13.18 11.65 -25.99
CA THR A 212 13.32 10.19 -26.01
C THR A 212 13.74 9.68 -24.65
N ILE A 213 13.53 8.38 -24.38
CA ILE A 213 14.09 7.72 -23.20
C ILE A 213 15.63 7.69 -23.34
N PRO A 214 16.41 8.30 -22.42
CA PRO A 214 17.86 8.28 -22.51
C PRO A 214 18.41 6.86 -22.33
N ALA A 215 19.17 6.37 -23.30
CA ALA A 215 19.79 5.05 -23.20
C ALA A 215 20.66 4.85 -21.94
N PRO A 216 21.38 5.87 -21.42
CA PRO A 216 22.15 5.73 -20.19
C PRO A 216 21.32 5.41 -18.95
N LEU A 217 20.01 5.67 -18.92
CA LEU A 217 19.18 5.26 -17.76
C LEU A 217 19.32 3.76 -17.46
N GLY A 218 19.53 2.93 -18.50
CA GLY A 218 19.76 1.50 -18.36
C GLY A 218 21.00 1.08 -17.58
N SER A 219 21.86 2.01 -17.11
CA SER A 219 23.00 1.71 -16.24
C SER A 219 22.64 1.63 -14.75
N ILE A 220 21.45 2.11 -14.34
CA ILE A 220 21.04 2.12 -12.93
C ILE A 220 20.73 0.68 -12.49
N GLU A 221 21.60 0.08 -11.67
CA GLU A 221 21.53 -1.35 -11.35
C GLU A 221 20.29 -1.71 -10.51
N TRP A 222 19.96 -0.88 -9.52
CA TRP A 222 18.98 -1.17 -8.46
C TRP A 222 17.56 -0.69 -8.75
N LEU A 223 17.28 -0.24 -9.97
CA LEU A 223 15.97 0.31 -10.30
C LEU A 223 14.89 -0.79 -10.23
N GLU A 224 13.88 -0.55 -9.41
CA GLU A 224 12.71 -1.43 -9.23
C GLU A 224 11.46 -0.88 -9.93
N VAL A 225 11.30 0.45 -9.98
CA VAL A 225 10.14 1.10 -10.58
C VAL A 225 10.58 2.18 -11.56
N LEU A 226 10.15 2.02 -12.81
CA LEU A 226 10.25 3.05 -13.85
C LEU A 226 8.85 3.36 -14.38
N ASP A 227 8.34 4.54 -14.03
CA ASP A 227 7.06 5.05 -14.50
C ASP A 227 7.29 6.34 -15.32
N LEU A 228 7.14 6.18 -16.63
CA LEU A 228 7.21 7.22 -17.65
C LEU A 228 5.88 7.38 -18.39
N SER A 229 4.78 6.92 -17.78
CA SER A 229 3.45 6.91 -18.40
C SER A 229 2.89 8.31 -18.65
N ASN A 230 2.05 8.45 -19.67
CA ASN A 230 1.34 9.70 -19.98
C ASN A 230 2.31 10.91 -20.06
N LEU A 231 3.33 10.75 -20.92
CA LEU A 231 4.27 11.79 -21.31
C LEU A 231 4.14 12.03 -22.83
N HIS A 232 4.99 12.89 -23.39
CA HIS A 232 5.09 13.09 -24.84
C HIS A 232 6.40 12.49 -25.39
N LEU A 233 6.85 11.37 -24.83
CA LEU A 233 8.08 10.71 -25.25
C LEU A 233 7.89 10.03 -26.60
N GLY A 234 8.84 10.25 -27.52
CA GLY A 234 8.94 9.56 -28.80
C GLY A 234 10.22 8.74 -28.90
N GLY A 235 10.62 8.42 -30.13
CA GLY A 235 11.78 7.55 -30.38
C GLY A 235 11.46 6.08 -30.09
N GLU A 236 12.48 5.27 -29.89
CA GLU A 236 12.35 3.83 -29.59
C GLU A 236 12.68 3.54 -28.13
N ILE A 237 12.28 2.38 -27.61
CA ILE A 237 12.75 1.87 -26.31
C ILE A 237 14.21 1.43 -26.49
N PRO A 238 15.19 2.09 -25.83
CA PRO A 238 16.60 1.71 -25.98
C PRO A 238 16.86 0.30 -25.43
N ASP A 239 17.68 -0.47 -26.15
CA ASP A 239 18.11 -1.82 -25.72
C ASP A 239 18.74 -1.83 -24.31
N GLN A 240 19.40 -0.74 -23.92
CA GLN A 240 20.06 -0.56 -22.63
C GLN A 240 19.06 -0.58 -21.47
N ILE A 241 17.82 -0.13 -21.65
CA ILE A 241 16.76 -0.19 -20.63
C ILE A 241 16.47 -1.63 -20.22
N CYS A 242 16.74 -2.61 -21.09
CA CYS A 242 16.59 -4.02 -20.75
C CYS A 242 17.66 -4.56 -19.78
N ASN A 243 18.61 -3.73 -19.34
CA ASN A 243 19.65 -4.12 -18.39
C ASN A 243 19.21 -4.00 -16.92
N PHE A 244 18.03 -3.43 -16.63
CA PHE A 244 17.50 -3.32 -15.27
C PHE A 244 17.22 -4.70 -14.67
N ARG A 245 18.16 -5.22 -13.87
CA ARG A 245 18.07 -6.60 -13.36
C ARG A 245 17.00 -6.78 -12.30
N PHE A 246 16.74 -5.75 -11.51
CA PHE A 246 15.81 -5.80 -10.39
C PHE A 246 14.46 -5.14 -10.67
N LEU A 247 14.21 -4.70 -11.92
CA LEU A 247 12.98 -4.00 -12.27
C LEU A 247 11.74 -4.86 -12.00
N LEU A 248 10.80 -4.29 -11.28
CA LEU A 248 9.50 -4.87 -10.94
C LEU A 248 8.38 -4.27 -11.79
N GLU A 249 8.44 -2.97 -12.05
CA GLU A 249 7.42 -2.21 -12.77
C GLU A 249 8.08 -1.36 -13.87
N MET A 250 7.62 -1.57 -15.10
CA MET A 250 7.96 -0.76 -16.25
C MET A 250 6.67 -0.27 -16.90
N ASP A 251 6.35 0.99 -16.68
CA ASP A 251 5.22 1.66 -17.30
C ASP A 251 5.72 2.78 -18.22
N ILE A 252 5.47 2.61 -19.53
CA ILE A 252 5.78 3.60 -20.58
C ILE A 252 4.53 3.81 -21.44
N SER A 253 3.36 3.55 -20.87
CA SER A 253 2.09 3.69 -21.56
C SER A 253 1.75 5.14 -21.91
N GLU A 254 0.78 5.34 -22.79
CA GLU A 254 0.25 6.66 -23.14
C GLU A 254 1.34 7.64 -23.61
N ASN A 255 2.12 7.23 -24.60
CA ASN A 255 3.23 8.02 -25.15
C ASN A 255 3.22 8.00 -26.69
N LEU A 256 4.28 8.54 -27.31
CA LEU A 256 4.49 8.55 -28.76
C LEU A 256 5.63 7.59 -29.18
N ILE A 257 5.93 6.57 -28.36
CA ILE A 257 7.04 5.62 -28.59
C ILE A 257 6.77 4.80 -29.85
N LYS A 258 7.82 4.64 -30.67
CA LYS A 258 7.84 3.91 -31.95
C LYS A 258 8.83 2.76 -31.91
N GLY A 259 8.95 2.07 -33.05
CA GLY A 259 9.89 0.97 -33.22
C GLY A 259 9.40 -0.29 -32.54
N LYS A 260 10.30 -1.24 -32.34
CA LYS A 260 9.95 -2.59 -31.89
C LYS A 260 10.14 -2.74 -30.39
N ILE A 261 9.38 -3.67 -29.80
CA ILE A 261 9.66 -4.17 -28.46
C ILE A 261 11.06 -4.85 -28.46
N PRO A 262 12.02 -4.42 -27.63
CA PRO A 262 13.37 -4.97 -27.60
C PRO A 262 13.38 -6.47 -27.29
N GLN A 263 14.17 -7.25 -28.04
CA GLN A 263 14.26 -8.70 -27.81
C GLN A 263 14.87 -9.04 -26.45
N LYS A 264 15.70 -8.14 -25.89
CA LYS A 264 16.42 -8.31 -24.62
C LYS A 264 15.57 -8.13 -23.36
N LEU A 265 14.28 -7.79 -23.49
CA LEU A 265 13.38 -7.64 -22.32
C LEU A 265 13.39 -8.86 -21.38
N TYR A 266 13.67 -10.07 -21.89
CA TYR A 266 13.76 -11.29 -21.08
C TYR A 266 14.83 -11.24 -19.97
N ASN A 267 15.80 -10.32 -20.05
CA ASN A 267 16.81 -10.14 -19.01
C ASN A 267 16.22 -9.65 -17.68
N MET A 268 15.05 -9.00 -17.70
CA MET A 268 14.40 -8.41 -16.52
C MET A 268 13.56 -9.47 -15.79
N SER A 269 14.20 -10.51 -15.27
CA SER A 269 13.52 -11.69 -14.72
C SER A 269 12.61 -11.43 -13.52
N TYR A 270 12.77 -10.28 -12.84
CA TYR A 270 11.94 -9.87 -11.70
C TYR A 270 10.69 -9.07 -12.11
N LEU A 271 10.56 -8.72 -13.39
CA LEU A 271 9.49 -7.86 -13.87
C LEU A 271 8.12 -8.49 -13.60
N LYS A 272 7.25 -7.70 -12.98
CA LYS A 272 5.86 -8.04 -12.65
C LYS A 272 4.91 -7.30 -13.58
N ILE A 273 5.14 -6.01 -13.76
CA ILE A 273 4.28 -5.13 -14.55
C ILE A 273 5.05 -4.66 -15.78
N LEU A 274 4.49 -4.94 -16.95
CA LEU A 274 4.91 -4.36 -18.22
C LEU A 274 3.69 -3.71 -18.87
N ASP A 275 3.66 -2.39 -18.88
CA ASP A 275 2.63 -1.61 -19.55
C ASP A 275 3.26 -0.75 -20.65
N LEU A 276 2.88 -1.04 -21.90
CA LEU A 276 3.30 -0.31 -23.09
C LEU A 276 2.08 0.17 -23.91
N HIS A 277 0.89 0.18 -23.31
CA HIS A 277 -0.33 0.47 -24.05
C HIS A 277 -0.36 1.90 -24.59
N HIS A 278 -1.20 2.15 -25.60
CA HIS A 278 -1.42 3.48 -26.18
C HIS A 278 -0.11 4.17 -26.62
N ASN A 279 0.57 3.53 -27.57
CA ASN A 279 1.81 4.01 -28.18
C ASN A 279 1.79 3.78 -29.71
N GLN A 280 2.92 3.95 -30.38
CA GLN A 280 3.11 3.72 -31.81
C GLN A 280 4.08 2.55 -32.08
N ILE A 281 4.17 1.59 -31.16
CA ILE A 281 5.10 0.46 -31.23
C ILE A 281 4.67 -0.50 -32.34
N ASP A 282 5.62 -0.90 -33.19
CA ASP A 282 5.41 -1.76 -34.35
C ASP A 282 6.18 -3.09 -34.27
N GLY A 283 6.17 -3.85 -35.36
CA GLY A 283 6.86 -5.12 -35.45
C GLY A 283 6.06 -6.26 -34.81
N ARG A 284 6.75 -7.30 -34.34
CA ARG A 284 6.12 -8.49 -33.75
C ARG A 284 6.31 -8.50 -32.25
N ILE A 285 5.37 -9.10 -31.52
CA ILE A 285 5.55 -9.42 -30.10
C ILE A 285 6.71 -10.42 -29.97
N PRO A 286 7.81 -10.10 -29.25
CA PRO A 286 8.92 -11.03 -29.07
C PRO A 286 8.49 -12.26 -28.27
N ALA A 287 8.81 -13.45 -28.77
CA ALA A 287 8.53 -14.70 -28.06
C ALA A 287 9.24 -14.78 -26.70
N THR A 288 10.33 -14.03 -26.54
CA THR A 288 11.14 -13.91 -25.31
C THR A 288 10.38 -13.28 -24.14
N ILE A 289 9.29 -12.52 -24.37
CA ILE A 289 8.40 -12.05 -23.28
C ILE A 289 7.85 -13.23 -22.49
N GLY A 290 7.58 -14.37 -23.14
CA GLY A 290 7.13 -15.60 -22.48
C GLY A 290 8.10 -16.19 -21.46
N ASN A 291 9.34 -15.69 -21.36
CA ASN A 291 10.32 -16.11 -20.36
C ASN A 291 10.24 -15.31 -19.05
N LEU A 292 9.46 -14.22 -19.00
CA LEU A 292 9.28 -13.38 -17.82
C LEU A 292 8.31 -14.01 -16.82
N SER A 293 8.73 -15.09 -16.15
CA SER A 293 7.84 -15.93 -15.32
C SER A 293 7.17 -15.21 -14.14
N ASN A 294 7.70 -14.06 -13.71
CA ASN A 294 7.14 -13.24 -12.63
C ASN A 294 6.08 -12.24 -13.09
N LEU A 295 5.85 -12.11 -14.40
CA LEU A 295 4.93 -11.12 -14.96
C LEU A 295 3.49 -11.43 -14.53
N ASN A 296 2.84 -10.42 -13.92
CA ASN A 296 1.44 -10.44 -13.50
C ASN A 296 0.56 -9.50 -14.33
N TYR A 297 1.14 -8.46 -14.93
CA TYR A 297 0.41 -7.48 -15.72
C TYR A 297 1.14 -7.27 -17.04
N LEU A 298 0.43 -7.50 -18.14
CA LEU A 298 0.92 -7.25 -19.50
C LEU A 298 -0.15 -6.52 -20.31
N ASP A 299 0.07 -5.24 -20.59
CA ASP A 299 -0.76 -4.49 -21.54
C ASP A 299 0.10 -4.00 -22.71
N LEU A 300 -0.23 -4.47 -23.91
CA LEU A 300 0.37 -4.06 -25.18
C LEU A 300 -0.69 -3.50 -26.14
N SER A 301 -1.86 -3.15 -25.63
CA SER A 301 -2.99 -2.69 -26.44
C SER A 301 -2.75 -1.31 -27.03
N GLU A 302 -3.58 -0.94 -28.01
CA GLU A 302 -3.54 0.38 -28.64
C GLU A 302 -2.15 0.74 -29.21
N ASN A 303 -1.62 -0.15 -30.05
CA ASN A 303 -0.32 -0.04 -30.70
C ASN A 303 -0.42 -0.45 -32.19
N GLN A 304 0.73 -0.58 -32.86
CA GLN A 304 0.85 -1.01 -34.26
C GLN A 304 1.48 -2.42 -34.38
N LEU A 305 1.37 -3.26 -33.34
CA LEU A 305 1.97 -4.58 -33.30
C LEU A 305 1.31 -5.51 -34.33
N SER A 306 2.12 -6.32 -35.01
CA SER A 306 1.73 -7.14 -36.15
C SER A 306 2.28 -8.57 -36.04
N GLY A 307 1.85 -9.44 -36.96
CA GLY A 307 2.23 -10.86 -36.96
C GLY A 307 1.40 -11.69 -35.98
N SER A 308 1.85 -12.92 -35.71
CA SER A 308 1.15 -13.87 -34.84
C SER A 308 1.48 -13.67 -33.36
N ILE A 309 0.49 -13.95 -32.49
CA ILE A 309 0.70 -14.01 -31.04
C ILE A 309 1.62 -15.21 -30.72
N PRO A 310 2.78 -15.02 -30.06
CA PRO A 310 3.66 -16.13 -29.72
C PRO A 310 3.03 -17.10 -28.73
N ASN A 311 3.09 -18.40 -29.03
CA ASN A 311 2.59 -19.45 -28.13
C ASN A 311 3.30 -19.44 -26.76
N THR A 312 4.52 -18.91 -26.69
CA THR A 312 5.33 -18.78 -25.47
C THR A 312 4.71 -17.84 -24.44
N LEU A 313 3.83 -16.90 -24.82
CA LEU A 313 3.08 -16.08 -23.85
C LEU A 313 2.22 -16.94 -22.91
N GLY A 314 1.85 -18.14 -23.37
CA GLY A 314 1.19 -19.14 -22.55
C GLY A 314 2.01 -19.69 -21.38
N ASN A 315 3.31 -19.40 -21.29
CA ASN A 315 4.17 -19.75 -20.15
C ASN A 315 3.99 -18.80 -18.95
N LEU A 316 3.36 -17.64 -19.15
CA LEU A 316 3.20 -16.59 -18.13
C LEU A 316 2.04 -16.92 -17.18
N ARG A 317 2.26 -17.86 -16.27
CA ARG A 317 1.21 -18.43 -15.41
C ARG A 317 0.70 -17.50 -14.31
N ASN A 318 1.41 -16.41 -14.03
CA ASN A 318 1.08 -15.47 -12.95
C ASN A 318 0.27 -14.25 -13.43
N LEU A 319 -0.08 -14.18 -14.74
CA LEU A 319 -0.84 -13.07 -15.28
C LEU A 319 -2.22 -12.94 -14.61
N THR A 320 -2.48 -11.76 -14.09
CA THR A 320 -3.78 -11.29 -13.60
C THR A 320 -4.41 -10.25 -14.54
N HIS A 321 -3.60 -9.61 -15.38
CA HIS A 321 -4.03 -8.71 -16.45
C HIS A 321 -3.30 -9.03 -17.75
N PHE A 322 -4.04 -9.04 -18.86
CA PHE A 322 -3.49 -9.29 -20.19
C PHE A 322 -4.36 -8.61 -21.25
N ASN A 323 -3.74 -7.77 -22.08
CA ASN A 323 -4.45 -7.06 -23.13
C ASN A 323 -3.57 -6.83 -24.37
N LEU A 324 -4.05 -7.29 -25.53
CA LEU A 324 -3.44 -7.13 -26.85
C LEU A 324 -4.39 -6.46 -27.85
N SER A 325 -5.48 -5.87 -27.36
CA SER A 325 -6.51 -5.30 -28.22
C SER A 325 -6.00 -4.07 -29.00
N TYR A 326 -6.72 -3.67 -30.05
CA TYR A 326 -6.38 -2.48 -30.85
C TYR A 326 -4.95 -2.51 -31.39
N ASN A 327 -4.63 -3.55 -32.17
CA ASN A 327 -3.34 -3.74 -32.83
C ASN A 327 -3.57 -4.26 -34.27
N LEU A 328 -2.49 -4.65 -34.95
CA LEU A 328 -2.46 -5.24 -36.29
C LEU A 328 -2.11 -6.74 -36.26
N LEU A 329 -2.39 -7.43 -35.15
CA LEU A 329 -2.08 -8.85 -34.98
C LEU A 329 -2.92 -9.72 -35.92
N SER A 330 -2.36 -10.87 -36.29
CA SER A 330 -2.90 -11.73 -37.33
C SER A 330 -2.68 -13.22 -37.02
N GLY A 331 -3.46 -14.08 -37.66
CA GLY A 331 -3.35 -15.53 -37.50
C GLY A 331 -4.21 -16.06 -36.35
N GLU A 332 -3.97 -17.32 -35.99
CA GLU A 332 -4.75 -18.01 -34.96
C GLU A 332 -4.23 -17.65 -33.55
N ILE A 333 -5.15 -17.37 -32.62
CA ILE A 333 -4.84 -17.21 -31.19
C ILE A 333 -4.32 -18.56 -30.66
N PRO A 334 -3.13 -18.61 -30.03
CA PRO A 334 -2.56 -19.85 -29.52
C PRO A 334 -3.52 -20.57 -28.57
N SER A 335 -3.64 -21.90 -28.73
CA SER A 335 -4.52 -22.75 -27.91
C SER A 335 -4.02 -22.97 -26.47
N ASN A 336 -3.58 -21.90 -25.81
CA ASN A 336 -3.14 -21.91 -24.42
C ASN A 336 -4.19 -21.24 -23.54
N LYS A 337 -4.69 -21.99 -22.54
CA LYS A 337 -5.73 -21.53 -21.62
C LYS A 337 -5.33 -20.29 -20.81
N THR A 338 -4.04 -20.13 -20.49
CA THR A 338 -3.53 -18.99 -19.72
C THR A 338 -3.87 -17.66 -20.38
N ILE A 339 -3.65 -17.52 -21.68
CA ILE A 339 -3.98 -16.27 -22.40
C ILE A 339 -5.43 -16.23 -22.89
N GLN A 340 -6.04 -17.37 -23.23
CA GLN A 340 -7.43 -17.41 -23.72
C GLN A 340 -8.47 -17.08 -22.64
N ASN A 341 -8.15 -17.33 -21.36
CA ASN A 341 -9.06 -17.06 -20.24
C ASN A 341 -9.34 -15.58 -19.99
N PHE A 342 -8.53 -14.66 -20.55
CA PHE A 342 -8.77 -13.22 -20.48
C PHE A 342 -9.92 -12.73 -21.37
N GLY A 343 -10.52 -13.64 -22.14
CA GLY A 343 -11.73 -13.38 -22.91
C GLY A 343 -11.50 -12.60 -24.22
N PRO A 344 -12.56 -12.39 -25.02
CA PRO A 344 -12.44 -11.82 -26.37
C PRO A 344 -12.03 -10.35 -26.39
N LEU A 345 -12.26 -9.61 -25.29
CA LEU A 345 -11.93 -8.19 -25.21
C LEU A 345 -10.42 -7.94 -25.30
N ALA A 346 -9.61 -8.79 -24.65
CA ALA A 346 -8.15 -8.73 -24.68
C ALA A 346 -7.55 -8.90 -26.09
N PHE A 347 -8.33 -9.40 -27.06
CA PHE A 347 -7.90 -9.64 -28.44
C PHE A 347 -8.64 -8.77 -29.46
N SER A 348 -9.59 -7.96 -28.99
CA SER A 348 -10.51 -7.21 -29.85
C SER A 348 -9.78 -6.19 -30.74
N ASN A 349 -10.42 -5.79 -31.84
CA ASN A 349 -9.86 -4.80 -32.77
C ASN A 349 -8.49 -5.19 -33.38
N ASN A 350 -8.27 -6.49 -33.61
CA ASN A 350 -7.21 -7.02 -34.47
C ASN A 350 -7.86 -7.68 -35.70
N PRO A 351 -7.89 -7.02 -36.87
CA PRO A 351 -8.78 -7.40 -37.99
C PRO A 351 -8.46 -8.78 -38.61
N ASN A 352 -7.21 -9.23 -38.51
CA ASN A 352 -6.74 -10.48 -39.10
C ASN A 352 -6.53 -11.61 -38.08
N LEU A 353 -6.95 -11.39 -36.83
CA LEU A 353 -6.81 -12.35 -35.74
C LEU A 353 -8.08 -13.21 -35.63
N CYS A 354 -7.92 -14.52 -35.48
CA CYS A 354 -9.01 -15.48 -35.39
C CYS A 354 -8.65 -16.62 -34.40
N GLY A 355 -9.59 -17.53 -34.11
CA GLY A 355 -9.45 -18.58 -33.10
C GLY A 355 -10.09 -18.20 -31.76
N PHE A 356 -10.34 -19.18 -30.90
CA PHE A 356 -10.93 -18.95 -29.57
C PHE A 356 -10.03 -18.03 -28.71
N PRO A 357 -10.56 -17.03 -27.99
CA PRO A 357 -11.98 -16.76 -27.70
C PRO A 357 -12.73 -15.86 -28.71
N LEU A 358 -12.14 -15.55 -29.87
CA LEU A 358 -12.82 -14.83 -30.97
C LEU A 358 -13.64 -15.80 -31.84
N HIS A 359 -13.67 -15.57 -33.16
CA HIS A 359 -14.37 -16.41 -34.14
C HIS A 359 -13.43 -17.47 -34.74
N SER A 360 -13.94 -18.62 -35.16
CA SER A 360 -13.12 -19.68 -35.77
C SER A 360 -12.42 -19.22 -37.05
N CYS A 361 -11.13 -19.57 -37.18
CA CYS A 361 -10.37 -19.30 -38.40
C CYS A 361 -10.97 -20.09 -39.58
N SER A 362 -11.58 -19.38 -40.53
CA SER A 362 -12.12 -20.01 -41.74
C SER A 362 -11.02 -20.09 -42.81
N ASN A 363 -10.70 -21.31 -43.26
CA ASN A 363 -9.84 -21.54 -44.41
C ASN A 363 -10.58 -21.11 -45.69
N THR A 364 -10.59 -19.82 -45.98
CA THR A 364 -10.97 -19.33 -47.31
C THR A 364 -9.86 -18.46 -47.85
N SER A 365 -9.07 -19.05 -48.75
CA SER A 365 -8.29 -18.32 -49.74
C SER A 365 -9.24 -17.36 -50.47
N LEU A 366 -9.11 -16.05 -50.22
CA LEU A 366 -9.86 -15.02 -50.92
C LEU A 366 -9.38 -14.94 -52.37
N LYS A 367 -9.94 -15.76 -53.26
CA LYS A 367 -10.01 -15.43 -54.70
C LYS A 367 -11.06 -14.34 -54.85
N GLY A 368 -10.59 -13.11 -55.07
CA GLY A 368 -11.45 -11.97 -55.31
C GLY A 368 -12.39 -12.19 -56.50
N ARG A 369 -13.69 -12.04 -56.24
CA ARG A 369 -14.67 -11.60 -57.24
C ARG A 369 -15.45 -10.44 -56.64
N LYS A 370 -15.24 -9.24 -57.16
CA LYS A 370 -16.11 -8.08 -56.87
C LYS A 370 -17.46 -8.28 -57.57
N PRO A 371 -18.61 -8.20 -56.90
CA PRO A 371 -19.86 -7.98 -57.59
C PRO A 371 -20.03 -6.49 -57.86
N LYS A 372 -20.37 -6.11 -59.10
CA LYS A 372 -20.85 -4.75 -59.39
C LYS A 372 -22.29 -4.65 -58.89
N LEU A 373 -22.55 -3.72 -57.98
CA LEU A 373 -23.88 -3.43 -57.44
C LEU A 373 -24.69 -2.63 -58.48
N SER A 374 -25.90 -3.09 -58.79
CA SER A 374 -26.89 -2.39 -59.63
C SER A 374 -27.25 -1.02 -59.02
N ALA A 375 -27.64 -0.05 -59.84
CA ALA A 375 -28.11 1.28 -59.39
C ALA A 375 -29.26 1.18 -58.36
N SER A 376 -30.10 0.16 -58.48
CA SER A 376 -31.14 -0.16 -57.49
C SER A 376 -30.59 -0.64 -56.14
N ALA A 377 -29.44 -1.32 -56.13
CA ALA A 377 -28.75 -1.72 -54.91
C ALA A 377 -28.02 -0.54 -54.26
N VAL A 378 -27.52 0.42 -55.04
CA VAL A 378 -26.93 1.66 -54.49
C VAL A 378 -28.02 2.52 -53.83
N VAL A 379 -29.19 2.66 -54.45
CA VAL A 379 -30.33 3.38 -53.85
C VAL A 379 -30.83 2.65 -52.60
N ALA A 380 -30.88 1.31 -52.62
CA ALA A 380 -31.22 0.52 -51.44
C ALA A 380 -30.16 0.62 -50.32
N ILE A 381 -28.86 0.69 -50.65
CA ILE A 381 -27.78 0.87 -49.68
C ILE A 381 -27.81 2.28 -49.10
N VAL A 382 -28.07 3.31 -49.92
CA VAL A 382 -28.20 4.69 -49.43
C VAL A 382 -29.44 4.83 -48.54
N ALA A 383 -30.60 4.30 -48.96
CA ALA A 383 -31.80 4.28 -48.13
C ALA A 383 -31.60 3.47 -46.85
N ALA A 384 -30.96 2.29 -46.94
CA ALA A 384 -30.62 1.48 -45.77
C ALA A 384 -29.59 2.15 -44.87
N SER A 385 -28.65 2.95 -45.41
CA SER A 385 -27.66 3.70 -44.63
C SER A 385 -28.26 4.91 -43.93
N VAL A 386 -29.28 5.55 -44.51
CA VAL A 386 -30.06 6.63 -43.87
C VAL A 386 -30.97 6.06 -42.79
N ILE A 387 -31.61 4.92 -43.05
CA ILE A 387 -32.38 4.18 -42.04
C ILE A 387 -31.44 3.68 -40.94
N LEU A 388 -30.26 3.18 -41.27
CA LEU A 388 -29.29 2.67 -40.30
C LEU A 388 -28.67 3.79 -39.48
N THR A 389 -28.38 4.95 -40.06
CA THR A 389 -27.93 6.14 -39.30
C THR A 389 -29.05 6.70 -38.44
N GLY A 390 -30.30 6.72 -38.92
CA GLY A 390 -31.48 7.03 -38.10
C GLY A 390 -31.69 6.04 -36.95
N VAL A 391 -31.55 4.74 -37.21
CA VAL A 391 -31.61 3.68 -36.20
C VAL A 391 -30.43 3.78 -35.25
N ILE A 392 -29.21 4.08 -35.70
CA ILE A 392 -28.04 4.27 -34.84
C ILE A 392 -28.22 5.52 -33.97
N ILE A 393 -28.74 6.62 -34.50
CA ILE A 393 -29.04 7.84 -33.71
C ILE A 393 -30.14 7.56 -32.70
N ILE A 394 -31.22 6.89 -33.10
CA ILE A 394 -32.30 6.47 -32.18
C ILE A 394 -31.78 5.43 -31.17
N THR A 395 -30.83 4.57 -31.56
CA THR A 395 -30.20 3.58 -30.67
C THR A 395 -29.20 4.26 -29.76
N ILE A 396 -28.50 5.32 -30.15
CA ILE A 396 -27.63 6.15 -29.32
C ILE A 396 -28.47 7.02 -28.38
N ILE A 397 -29.62 7.55 -28.81
CA ILE A 397 -30.58 8.26 -27.95
C ILE A 397 -31.23 7.28 -26.99
N ASN A 398 -31.61 6.07 -27.45
CA ASN A 398 -32.11 4.99 -26.61
C ASN A 398 -31.00 4.36 -25.76
N MET A 399 -29.73 4.43 -26.12
CA MET A 399 -28.59 3.99 -25.32
C MET A 399 -28.17 5.08 -24.34
N LYS A 400 -28.35 6.36 -24.64
CA LYS A 400 -28.24 7.46 -23.67
C LYS A 400 -29.43 7.43 -22.71
N ALA A 401 -30.64 7.15 -23.19
CA ALA A 401 -31.84 6.96 -22.38
C ALA A 401 -31.81 5.63 -21.59
N ARG A 402 -31.26 4.54 -22.16
CA ARG A 402 -31.02 3.26 -21.47
C ARG A 402 -29.77 3.31 -20.60
N LYS A 403 -28.73 4.11 -20.87
CA LYS A 403 -27.61 4.37 -19.93
C LYS A 403 -28.10 5.26 -18.77
N ARG A 404 -29.16 6.03 -18.99
CA ARG A 404 -29.94 6.74 -17.96
C ARG A 404 -30.98 5.84 -17.25
N ARG A 405 -31.34 4.66 -17.81
CA ARG A 405 -32.37 3.74 -17.27
C ARG A 405 -31.85 2.36 -16.80
N ARG A 406 -30.68 1.90 -17.25
CA ARG A 406 -29.94 0.67 -16.83
C ARG A 406 -29.01 0.90 -15.63
N ARG A 407 -29.02 2.11 -15.05
CA ARG A 407 -28.63 2.27 -13.64
C ARG A 407 -29.72 1.76 -12.68
N LEU A 408 -30.87 1.33 -13.19
CA LEU A 408 -31.86 0.59 -12.42
C LEU A 408 -31.82 -0.89 -12.86
N GLU A 409 -31.31 -1.75 -11.97
CA GLU A 409 -31.54 -3.20 -11.82
C GLU A 409 -30.83 -4.12 -12.87
N GLU A 410 -30.00 -5.14 -12.54
CA GLU A 410 -29.87 -6.02 -11.37
C GLU A 410 -28.43 -6.55 -11.15
N THR A 411 -27.83 -6.26 -9.99
CA THR A 411 -27.19 -7.20 -9.03
C THR A 411 -26.99 -6.35 -7.78
N MET A 412 -27.44 -6.77 -6.59
CA MET A 412 -27.69 -5.90 -5.43
C MET A 412 -26.52 -4.97 -5.06
N ILE A 413 -26.53 -3.77 -5.65
CA ILE A 413 -25.75 -2.58 -5.32
C ILE A 413 -26.81 -1.58 -4.88
N VAL A 414 -26.76 -1.13 -3.62
CA VAL A 414 -27.65 -0.07 -3.15
C VAL A 414 -27.10 1.26 -3.67
N GLU A 415 -27.53 1.68 -4.85
CA GLU A 415 -27.28 3.01 -5.43
C GLU A 415 -28.35 3.99 -4.91
N SER A 416 -27.95 5.04 -4.18
CA SER A 416 -28.84 6.07 -3.64
C SER A 416 -28.88 7.34 -4.51
N THR A 417 -30.06 7.94 -4.71
CA THR A 417 -30.32 9.41 -4.73
C THR A 417 -31.82 9.73 -4.96
N PRO A 418 -32.37 10.89 -4.50
CA PRO A 418 -32.29 11.53 -3.17
C PRO A 418 -33.67 12.02 -2.63
N LEU A 419 -33.73 12.47 -1.37
CA LEU A 419 -34.62 13.57 -0.95
C LEU A 419 -33.80 14.62 -0.19
N ALA A 420 -34.12 15.88 -0.44
CA ALA A 420 -33.31 17.06 -0.17
C ALA A 420 -33.16 17.44 1.32
N SER A 421 -31.95 17.90 1.69
CA SER A 421 -31.74 19.19 2.34
C SER A 421 -30.29 19.65 2.11
N SER A 422 -30.12 20.91 1.74
CA SER A 422 -28.84 21.61 1.56
C SER A 422 -27.92 21.47 2.78
N ASP A 423 -26.61 21.37 2.53
CA ASP A 423 -25.47 21.39 3.48
C ASP A 423 -24.78 20.06 3.88
N SER A 424 -24.65 19.08 2.99
CA SER A 424 -23.69 17.98 3.24
C SER A 424 -22.89 17.54 2.01
N ASN A 425 -21.56 17.45 2.16
CA ASN A 425 -20.66 16.80 1.21
C ASN A 425 -20.95 15.29 1.23
N VAL A 426 -21.84 14.83 0.36
CA VAL A 426 -22.20 13.41 0.26
C VAL A 426 -21.02 12.61 -0.29
N ILE A 427 -20.47 11.70 0.53
CA ILE A 427 -19.44 10.73 0.12
C ILE A 427 -20.13 9.63 -0.70
N ILE A 428 -19.93 9.64 -2.02
CA ILE A 428 -20.45 8.60 -2.92
C ILE A 428 -19.39 7.50 -3.06
N GLY A 429 -19.74 6.26 -2.75
CA GLY A 429 -18.84 5.09 -2.82
C GLY A 429 -19.59 3.77 -2.98
N LYS A 430 -18.86 2.68 -3.26
CA LYS A 430 -19.39 1.32 -3.46
C LYS A 430 -19.25 0.50 -2.19
N LEU A 431 -20.38 0.01 -1.67
CA LEU A 431 -20.45 -0.96 -0.58
C LEU A 431 -20.67 -2.37 -1.15
N VAL A 432 -19.85 -3.33 -0.77
CA VAL A 432 -20.00 -4.74 -1.15
C VAL A 432 -20.00 -5.61 0.11
N LEU A 433 -21.02 -6.46 0.23
CA LEU A 433 -21.19 -7.37 1.37
C LEU A 433 -21.14 -8.81 0.85
N TYR A 434 -20.30 -9.63 1.47
CA TYR A 434 -20.17 -11.05 1.17
C TYR A 434 -21.09 -11.91 2.04
N SER A 435 -21.45 -11.41 3.23
CA SER A 435 -22.35 -12.11 4.15
C SER A 435 -23.81 -11.73 3.96
N LYS A 436 -24.69 -12.74 3.92
CA LYS A 436 -26.15 -12.57 3.91
C LYS A 436 -26.74 -12.21 5.28
N SER A 437 -25.96 -12.30 6.35
CA SER A 437 -26.41 -11.98 7.72
C SER A 437 -26.45 -10.47 7.98
N LEU A 438 -25.76 -9.67 7.17
CA LEU A 438 -25.71 -8.22 7.34
C LEU A 438 -26.93 -7.53 6.73
N PRO A 439 -27.37 -6.39 7.30
CA PRO A 439 -28.48 -5.63 6.73
C PRO A 439 -28.20 -5.22 5.28
N SER A 440 -29.12 -5.52 4.37
CA SER A 440 -28.98 -5.18 2.95
C SER A 440 -29.54 -3.80 2.60
N LYS A 441 -30.31 -3.17 3.50
CA LYS A 441 -30.88 -1.83 3.32
C LYS A 441 -29.95 -0.76 3.86
N TYR A 442 -29.74 0.32 3.09
CA TYR A 442 -28.86 1.44 3.46
C TYR A 442 -29.31 2.16 4.74
N GLU A 443 -30.63 2.27 4.98
CA GLU A 443 -31.20 2.88 6.18
C GLU A 443 -30.71 2.18 7.47
N ALA A 444 -30.45 0.86 7.41
CA ALA A 444 -29.92 0.10 8.53
C ALA A 444 -28.41 0.32 8.78
N TRP A 445 -27.71 0.96 7.84
CA TRP A 445 -26.29 1.31 7.96
C TRP A 445 -26.05 2.70 8.55
N GLU A 446 -27.10 3.44 8.92
CA GLU A 446 -27.00 4.68 9.70
C GLU A 446 -26.27 4.45 11.04
N ALA A 447 -26.49 3.30 11.68
CA ALA A 447 -25.75 2.89 12.87
C ALA A 447 -24.26 2.62 12.58
N GLY A 448 -23.93 2.06 11.41
CA GLY A 448 -22.56 1.79 10.98
C GLY A 448 -21.79 3.05 10.59
N THR A 449 -22.44 4.02 9.93
CA THR A 449 -21.84 5.33 9.64
C THR A 449 -21.69 6.17 10.90
N LYS A 450 -22.65 6.09 11.84
CA LYS A 450 -22.52 6.71 13.17
C LYS A 450 -21.36 6.13 13.97
N ALA A 451 -21.13 4.81 13.90
CA ALA A 451 -20.00 4.16 14.56
C ALA A 451 -18.62 4.66 14.08
N LEU A 452 -18.51 5.10 12.82
CA LEU A 452 -17.28 5.72 12.30
C LEU A 452 -17.06 7.16 12.80
N LEU A 453 -18.08 7.76 13.42
CA LEU A 453 -18.08 9.12 13.98
C LEU A 453 -18.12 9.12 15.52
N ASP A 454 -18.30 7.96 16.15
CA ASP A 454 -18.48 7.80 17.59
C ASP A 454 -17.23 7.18 18.25
N LYS A 455 -16.67 7.89 19.23
CA LYS A 455 -15.46 7.47 19.97
C LYS A 455 -15.67 6.17 20.73
N GLU A 456 -16.87 5.97 21.26
CA GLU A 456 -17.23 4.77 22.03
C GLU A 456 -17.21 3.51 21.16
N CYS A 457 -17.26 3.69 19.84
CA CYS A 457 -17.15 2.62 18.86
C CYS A 457 -15.69 2.31 18.48
N LEU A 458 -14.69 3.13 18.86
CA LEU A 458 -13.29 2.86 18.52
C LEU A 458 -12.76 1.63 19.30
N ILE A 459 -12.35 0.58 18.58
CA ILE A 459 -11.73 -0.62 19.18
C ILE A 459 -10.21 -0.41 19.34
N GLY A 460 -9.58 0.21 18.35
CA GLY A 460 -8.15 0.47 18.34
C GLY A 460 -7.61 0.69 16.93
N GLY A 461 -6.29 0.75 16.75
CA GLY A 461 -5.74 0.68 15.41
C GLY A 461 -4.25 0.50 15.31
N GLY A 462 -3.79 0.30 14.07
CA GLY A 462 -2.46 -0.21 13.76
C GLY A 462 -1.91 0.33 12.46
N SER A 463 -0.87 -0.33 11.93
CA SER A 463 -0.05 0.11 10.80
C SER A 463 -0.81 0.34 9.49
N ILE A 464 -1.99 -0.25 9.33
CA ILE A 464 -2.78 -0.23 8.09
C ILE A 464 -4.14 0.46 8.23
N GLY A 465 -4.49 0.93 9.43
CA GLY A 465 -5.76 1.62 9.66
C GLY A 465 -6.31 1.53 11.07
N THR A 466 -7.53 2.03 11.24
CA THR A 466 -8.25 2.14 12.51
C THR A 466 -9.53 1.32 12.48
N VAL A 467 -9.84 0.62 13.57
CA VAL A 467 -10.94 -0.35 13.68
C VAL A 467 -12.02 0.17 14.63
N TYR A 468 -13.26 0.18 14.14
CA TYR A 468 -14.46 0.61 14.85
C TYR A 468 -15.42 -0.57 15.01
N ARG A 469 -16.17 -0.60 16.09
CA ARG A 469 -17.28 -1.51 16.34
C ARG A 469 -18.56 -0.88 15.83
N ALA A 470 -19.19 -1.49 14.83
CA ALA A 470 -20.56 -1.14 14.44
C ALA A 470 -21.52 -2.18 15.00
N SER A 471 -22.58 -1.75 15.67
CA SER A 471 -23.64 -2.64 16.19
C SER A 471 -24.97 -2.29 15.54
N PHE A 472 -25.66 -3.30 15.04
CA PHE A 472 -26.94 -3.17 14.33
C PHE A 472 -28.12 -3.55 15.24
N GLU A 473 -29.31 -3.06 14.92
CA GLU A 473 -30.54 -3.28 15.72
C GLU A 473 -30.92 -4.76 15.88
N ASN A 474 -30.49 -5.61 14.96
CA ASN A 474 -30.68 -7.06 15.01
C ASN A 474 -29.70 -7.79 15.96
N GLY A 475 -28.88 -7.06 16.72
CA GLY A 475 -27.91 -7.60 17.68
C GLY A 475 -26.58 -8.04 17.06
N ILE A 476 -26.39 -7.86 15.76
CA ILE A 476 -25.11 -8.18 15.09
C ILE A 476 -24.11 -7.04 15.35
N SER A 477 -22.89 -7.40 15.75
CA SER A 477 -21.75 -6.47 15.78
C SER A 477 -20.71 -6.85 14.72
N ILE A 478 -20.13 -5.84 14.07
CA ILE A 478 -19.01 -6.00 13.12
C ILE A 478 -17.85 -5.09 13.49
N ALA A 479 -16.66 -5.48 13.05
CA ALA A 479 -15.47 -4.64 13.08
C ALA A 479 -15.29 -3.98 11.71
N VAL A 480 -15.36 -2.64 11.68
CA VAL A 480 -15.17 -1.80 10.50
C VAL A 480 -13.80 -1.15 10.58
N LYS A 481 -12.89 -1.57 9.70
CA LYS A 481 -11.54 -1.04 9.61
C LYS A 481 -11.44 0.01 8.53
N LYS A 482 -11.23 1.26 8.93
CA LYS A 482 -10.89 2.38 8.04
C LYS A 482 -9.40 2.33 7.71
N LEU A 483 -9.07 2.17 6.43
CA LEU A 483 -7.69 2.13 5.97
C LEU A 483 -7.10 3.54 5.92
N GLU A 484 -5.85 3.66 6.37
CA GLU A 484 -5.11 4.94 6.43
C GLU A 484 -4.02 5.03 5.35
N THR A 485 -3.80 3.96 4.60
CA THR A 485 -2.77 3.84 3.56
C THR A 485 -3.28 4.32 2.20
N LEU A 486 -3.67 5.59 2.13
CA LEU A 486 -4.17 6.24 0.92
C LEU A 486 -3.09 6.28 -0.17
N GLY A 487 -3.46 5.96 -1.42
CA GLY A 487 -2.57 6.02 -2.60
C GLY A 487 -1.73 4.78 -2.89
N LYS A 488 -1.73 3.75 -2.02
CA LYS A 488 -1.01 2.49 -2.28
C LYS A 488 -1.72 1.55 -3.25
N ILE A 489 -3.04 1.49 -3.16
CA ILE A 489 -3.89 0.79 -4.13
C ILE A 489 -4.45 1.87 -5.04
N ARG A 490 -4.04 1.85 -6.32
CA ARG A 490 -4.16 2.98 -7.24
C ARG A 490 -5.57 3.11 -7.83
N ASN A 491 -6.33 2.03 -7.87
CA ASN A 491 -7.69 2.00 -8.42
C ASN A 491 -8.61 1.04 -7.65
N GLN A 492 -9.92 1.20 -7.88
CA GLN A 492 -10.94 0.42 -7.21
C GLN A 492 -10.81 -1.08 -7.51
N ASP A 493 -10.59 -1.45 -8.76
CA ASP A 493 -10.57 -2.86 -9.20
C ASP A 493 -9.46 -3.68 -8.52
N GLU A 494 -8.27 -3.10 -8.33
CA GLU A 494 -7.19 -3.74 -7.57
C GLU A 494 -7.61 -3.99 -6.12
N PHE A 495 -8.31 -3.04 -5.49
CA PHE A 495 -8.83 -3.23 -4.14
C PHE A 495 -9.86 -4.35 -4.07
N GLU A 496 -10.80 -4.38 -5.02
CA GLU A 496 -11.85 -5.42 -5.06
C GLU A 496 -11.26 -6.81 -5.27
N GLN A 497 -10.23 -6.92 -6.12
CA GLN A 497 -9.56 -8.20 -6.37
C GLN A 497 -8.85 -8.71 -5.11
N GLU A 498 -8.11 -7.85 -4.41
CA GLU A 498 -7.37 -8.28 -3.21
C GLU A 498 -8.31 -8.64 -2.06
N ILE A 499 -9.27 -7.77 -1.76
CA ILE A 499 -10.23 -8.00 -0.67
C ILE A 499 -11.20 -9.13 -1.01
N GLY A 500 -11.63 -9.25 -2.27
CA GLY A 500 -12.51 -10.32 -2.74
C GLY A 500 -11.86 -11.70 -2.66
N ARG A 501 -10.54 -11.80 -2.87
CA ARG A 501 -9.80 -13.05 -2.68
C ARG A 501 -9.78 -13.49 -1.21
N LEU A 502 -9.61 -12.55 -0.29
CA LEU A 502 -9.59 -12.82 1.16
C LEU A 502 -10.97 -13.15 1.73
N ALA A 503 -12.03 -12.58 1.15
CA ALA A 503 -13.42 -12.81 1.57
C ALA A 503 -13.86 -14.28 1.47
N ASN A 504 -13.26 -15.04 0.57
CA ASN A 504 -13.57 -16.46 0.36
C ASN A 504 -12.82 -17.40 1.30
N LEU A 505 -11.94 -16.88 2.18
CA LEU A 505 -11.19 -17.70 3.13
C LEU A 505 -12.03 -17.98 4.38
N GLU A 506 -12.12 -19.26 4.74
CA GLU A 506 -12.85 -19.71 5.92
C GLU A 506 -11.99 -20.70 6.72
N HIS A 507 -11.68 -20.33 7.96
CA HIS A 507 -10.95 -21.16 8.90
C HIS A 507 -11.34 -20.75 10.32
N PRO A 508 -11.50 -21.68 11.28
CA PRO A 508 -11.96 -21.36 12.65
C PRO A 508 -11.07 -20.34 13.37
N ASN A 509 -9.78 -20.30 13.03
CA ASN A 509 -8.80 -19.42 13.68
C ASN A 509 -8.38 -18.20 12.85
N ILE A 510 -9.13 -17.81 11.81
CA ILE A 510 -8.94 -16.51 11.13
C ILE A 510 -10.20 -15.66 11.29
N VAL A 511 -10.04 -14.34 11.30
CA VAL A 511 -11.18 -13.41 11.29
C VAL A 511 -11.86 -13.46 9.92
N HIS A 512 -13.17 -13.73 9.89
CA HIS A 512 -13.92 -13.76 8.65
C HIS A 512 -14.25 -12.37 8.13
N LEU A 513 -13.95 -12.15 6.85
CA LEU A 513 -14.18 -10.88 6.16
C LEU A 513 -15.61 -10.85 5.59
N GLN A 514 -16.40 -9.85 5.98
CA GLN A 514 -17.83 -9.77 5.67
C GLN A 514 -18.17 -8.78 4.56
N GLY A 515 -17.28 -7.84 4.24
CA GLY A 515 -17.51 -6.86 3.19
C GLY A 515 -16.44 -5.78 3.10
N TYR A 516 -16.64 -4.83 2.19
CA TYR A 516 -15.81 -3.64 2.07
C TYR A 516 -16.60 -2.44 1.54
N TYR A 517 -16.06 -1.24 1.79
CA TYR A 517 -16.53 0.00 1.20
C TYR A 517 -15.36 0.69 0.51
N TRP A 518 -15.61 1.24 -0.68
CA TRP A 518 -14.62 2.01 -1.43
C TRP A 518 -15.20 3.31 -1.97
N SER A 519 -14.50 4.41 -1.74
CA SER A 519 -14.66 5.68 -2.45
C SER A 519 -13.29 6.28 -2.77
N SER A 520 -13.26 7.42 -3.47
CA SER A 520 -12.02 8.16 -3.76
C SER A 520 -11.30 8.67 -2.51
N ASN A 521 -12.00 8.79 -1.37
CA ASN A 521 -11.48 9.38 -0.13
C ASN A 521 -11.60 8.46 1.09
N MET A 522 -12.16 7.25 0.94
CA MET A 522 -12.39 6.34 2.07
C MET A 522 -12.41 4.89 1.61
N GLN A 523 -11.63 4.06 2.28
CA GLN A 523 -11.62 2.61 2.09
C GLN A 523 -11.85 1.93 3.43
N LEU A 524 -12.88 1.09 3.50
CA LEU A 524 -13.24 0.34 4.70
C LEU A 524 -13.22 -1.15 4.42
N ILE A 525 -12.70 -1.92 5.37
CA ILE A 525 -12.77 -3.38 5.41
C ILE A 525 -13.72 -3.75 6.55
N MET A 526 -14.73 -4.59 6.29
CA MET A 526 -15.70 -5.04 7.29
C MET A 526 -15.49 -6.51 7.60
N SER A 527 -15.40 -6.84 8.88
CA SER A 527 -15.13 -8.19 9.38
C SER A 527 -16.02 -8.52 10.58
N GLU A 528 -16.06 -9.78 10.97
CA GLU A 528 -16.74 -10.17 12.21
C GLU A 528 -16.15 -9.44 13.42
N PHE A 529 -17.01 -9.06 14.38
CA PHE A 529 -16.56 -8.52 15.65
C PHE A 529 -16.20 -9.66 16.60
N VAL A 530 -14.99 -9.61 17.16
CA VAL A 530 -14.46 -10.62 18.09
C VAL A 530 -14.43 -10.03 19.50
N GLN A 531 -15.13 -10.67 20.44
CA GLN A 531 -15.63 -10.02 21.67
C GLN A 531 -14.55 -9.72 22.71
N ASN A 532 -13.59 -10.62 22.93
CA ASN A 532 -12.60 -10.49 24.02
C ASN A 532 -11.36 -9.68 23.60
N GLY A 533 -11.40 -8.96 22.47
CA GLY A 533 -10.34 -8.08 22.03
C GLY A 533 -9.06 -8.83 21.61
N ASN A 534 -7.91 -8.17 21.70
CA ASN A 534 -6.62 -8.72 21.25
C ASN A 534 -5.82 -9.40 22.37
N LEU A 535 -4.90 -10.29 21.98
CA LEU A 535 -4.05 -11.06 22.90
C LEU A 535 -3.10 -10.17 23.71
N CYS A 536 -2.57 -9.09 23.13
CA CYS A 536 -1.66 -8.17 23.83
C CYS A 536 -2.31 -7.58 25.09
N ASP A 537 -3.53 -7.08 24.96
CA ASP A 537 -4.28 -6.49 26.09
C ASP A 537 -4.69 -7.56 27.10
N ASN A 538 -5.02 -8.77 26.65
CA ASN A 538 -5.33 -9.89 27.54
C ASN A 538 -4.12 -10.37 28.36
N LEU A 539 -2.90 -10.34 27.79
CA LEU A 539 -1.68 -10.70 28.50
C LEU A 539 -1.27 -9.64 29.55
N ARG A 540 -1.56 -8.36 29.31
CA ARG A 540 -0.95 -7.25 30.06
C ARG A 540 -1.94 -6.34 30.82
N GLY A 541 -3.24 -6.50 30.57
CA GLY A 541 -4.31 -5.70 31.17
C GLY A 541 -4.48 -4.31 30.53
N HIS A 542 -5.69 -3.76 30.59
CA HIS A 542 -5.98 -2.39 30.14
C HIS A 542 -5.52 -1.36 31.18
N ASN A 543 -4.22 -1.03 31.24
CA ASN A 543 -3.72 0.22 31.82
C ASN A 543 -2.27 0.49 31.39
N TYR A 544 -2.03 1.70 30.87
CA TYR A 544 -0.78 2.39 30.48
C TYR A 544 0.59 1.66 30.57
N PRO A 545 1.47 1.83 29.55
CA PRO A 545 2.80 1.21 29.52
C PRO A 545 3.76 1.89 30.50
N GLY A 546 4.55 1.09 31.23
CA GLY A 546 5.69 1.61 32.00
C GLY A 546 6.02 0.86 33.30
N THR A 547 5.15 -0.02 33.79
CA THR A 547 5.46 -0.88 34.94
C THR A 547 4.89 -2.26 34.71
N SER A 548 5.74 -3.29 34.77
CA SER A 548 5.46 -4.73 34.63
C SER A 548 4.62 -5.30 35.80
N THR A 549 3.68 -4.51 36.31
CA THR A 549 2.86 -4.81 37.50
C THR A 549 1.36 -4.78 37.23
N SER A 550 0.93 -4.56 35.99
CA SER A 550 -0.49 -4.71 35.61
C SER A 550 -0.82 -6.20 35.51
N ILE A 551 -1.71 -6.66 36.39
CA ILE A 551 -2.20 -8.04 36.41
C ILE A 551 -2.97 -8.26 35.09
N GLY A 552 -2.46 -9.13 34.22
CA GLY A 552 -3.13 -9.55 32.99
C GLY A 552 -4.48 -10.21 33.26
N ASN A 553 -5.25 -10.51 32.21
CA ASN A 553 -6.56 -11.14 32.37
C ASN A 553 -6.41 -12.46 33.17
N PRO A 554 -6.97 -12.56 34.39
CA PRO A 554 -6.78 -13.72 35.26
C PRO A 554 -7.39 -14.99 34.68
N GLU A 555 -8.28 -14.86 33.70
CA GLU A 555 -8.83 -16.00 33.00
C GLU A 555 -7.86 -16.61 31.97
N LEU A 556 -6.79 -15.92 31.58
CA LEU A 556 -5.81 -16.37 30.60
C LEU A 556 -4.75 -17.30 31.23
N ASN A 557 -5.22 -18.40 31.81
CA ASN A 557 -4.38 -19.48 32.35
C ASN A 557 -3.59 -20.21 31.25
N TRP A 558 -2.60 -21.01 31.66
CA TRP A 558 -1.74 -21.72 30.70
C TRP A 558 -2.50 -22.57 29.68
N PRO A 559 -3.51 -23.39 30.06
CA PRO A 559 -4.31 -24.15 29.10
C PRO A 559 -4.90 -23.31 27.96
N ARG A 560 -5.38 -22.09 28.25
CA ARG A 560 -5.90 -21.15 27.24
C ARG A 560 -4.79 -20.52 26.42
N ARG A 561 -3.70 -20.05 27.05
CA ARG A 561 -2.53 -19.49 26.33
C ARG A 561 -1.93 -20.48 25.35
N PHE A 562 -1.80 -21.74 25.75
CA PHE A 562 -1.36 -22.82 24.88
C PHE A 562 -2.31 -23.00 23.69
N ARG A 563 -3.62 -22.99 23.94
CA ARG A 563 -4.63 -23.13 22.88
C ARG A 563 -4.58 -21.96 21.90
N ILE A 564 -4.34 -20.75 22.40
CA ILE A 564 -4.11 -19.56 21.57
C ILE A 564 -2.89 -19.77 20.68
N GLY A 565 -1.75 -20.19 21.22
CA GLY A 565 -0.56 -20.51 20.44
C GLY A 565 -0.84 -21.56 19.35
N LEU A 566 -1.52 -22.66 19.71
CA LEU A 566 -1.86 -23.74 18.77
C LEU A 566 -2.84 -23.28 17.67
N GLY A 567 -3.91 -22.56 18.03
CA GLY A 567 -4.89 -22.09 17.06
C GLY A 567 -4.32 -21.02 16.12
N THR A 568 -3.47 -20.12 16.61
CA THR A 568 -2.72 -19.18 15.75
C THR A 568 -1.75 -19.93 14.84
N ALA A 569 -1.08 -20.99 15.31
CA ALA A 569 -0.23 -21.81 14.45
C ALA A 569 -1.02 -22.50 13.33
N LYS A 570 -2.22 -23.02 13.64
CA LYS A 570 -3.14 -23.62 12.66
C LYS A 570 -3.61 -22.60 11.63
N ALA A 571 -3.95 -21.38 12.06
CA ALA A 571 -4.32 -20.29 11.16
C ALA A 571 -3.19 -19.97 10.15
N LEU A 572 -1.95 -19.82 10.62
CA LEU A 572 -0.81 -19.54 9.75
C LEU A 572 -0.47 -20.72 8.84
N ALA A 573 -0.57 -21.95 9.34
CA ALA A 573 -0.37 -23.15 8.52
C ALA A 573 -1.38 -23.21 7.37
N PHE A 574 -2.66 -22.95 7.64
CA PHE A 574 -3.71 -22.84 6.62
C PHE A 574 -3.38 -21.76 5.57
N LEU A 575 -2.98 -20.56 6.01
CA LEU A 575 -2.62 -19.47 5.10
C LEU A 575 -1.40 -19.79 4.22
N HIS A 576 -0.42 -20.52 4.76
CA HIS A 576 0.82 -20.85 4.05
C HIS A 576 0.73 -22.07 3.14
N HIS A 577 -0.06 -23.07 3.53
CA HIS A 577 -0.01 -24.41 2.94
C HIS A 577 -1.31 -24.82 2.25
N ASP A 578 -2.45 -24.35 2.73
CA ASP A 578 -3.77 -24.76 2.21
C ASP A 578 -4.37 -23.72 1.25
N CYS A 579 -3.94 -22.45 1.34
CA CYS A 579 -4.32 -21.40 0.41
C CYS A 579 -3.50 -21.47 -0.89
N ASN A 580 -4.18 -21.30 -2.04
CA ASN A 580 -3.53 -21.19 -3.35
C ASN A 580 -3.98 -19.94 -4.12
N PRO A 581 -3.11 -18.94 -4.33
CA PRO A 581 -1.71 -18.88 -3.87
C PRO A 581 -1.60 -18.75 -2.34
N SER A 582 -0.44 -19.13 -1.79
CA SER A 582 -0.12 -18.95 -0.37
C SER A 582 -0.33 -17.49 0.05
N VAL A 583 -0.94 -17.30 1.23
CA VAL A 583 -1.17 -16.00 1.83
C VAL A 583 -0.11 -15.74 2.90
N LEU A 584 0.77 -14.78 2.66
CA LEU A 584 1.72 -14.31 3.68
C LEU A 584 1.05 -13.24 4.54
N HIS A 585 1.23 -13.31 5.84
CA HIS A 585 0.63 -12.35 6.77
C HIS A 585 1.51 -11.11 6.94
N LEU A 586 2.82 -11.29 7.15
CA LEU A 586 3.86 -10.26 7.27
C LEU A 586 3.68 -9.22 8.39
N ASN A 587 2.68 -9.41 9.26
CA ASN A 587 2.32 -8.49 10.35
C ASN A 587 1.73 -9.30 11.53
N VAL A 588 2.28 -10.49 11.78
CA VAL A 588 1.88 -11.34 12.91
C VAL A 588 2.39 -10.70 14.20
N LYS A 589 1.47 -10.43 15.14
CA LYS A 589 1.77 -9.85 16.45
C LYS A 589 0.60 -10.07 17.40
N SER A 590 0.83 -9.96 18.71
CA SER A 590 -0.22 -10.19 19.71
C SER A 590 -1.39 -9.21 19.62
N THR A 591 -1.23 -8.04 18.99
CA THR A 591 -2.34 -7.10 18.72
C THR A 591 -3.24 -7.50 17.54
N ASN A 592 -2.78 -8.43 16.68
CA ASN A 592 -3.54 -8.95 15.53
C ASN A 592 -4.11 -10.35 15.78
N ILE A 593 -3.95 -10.89 17.00
CA ILE A 593 -4.56 -12.15 17.43
C ILE A 593 -5.72 -11.78 18.34
N LEU A 594 -6.95 -11.92 17.83
CA LEU A 594 -8.17 -11.62 18.57
C LEU A 594 -8.68 -12.87 19.28
N LEU A 595 -9.43 -12.70 20.36
CA LEU A 595 -9.96 -13.79 21.18
C LEU A 595 -11.48 -13.76 21.18
N ASP A 596 -12.12 -14.86 20.77
CA ASP A 596 -13.57 -14.96 20.82
C ASP A 596 -14.08 -15.20 22.26
N GLU A 597 -15.40 -15.31 22.42
CA GLU A 597 -16.07 -15.56 23.71
C GLU A 597 -15.54 -16.80 24.48
N ASN A 598 -14.98 -17.78 23.77
CA ASN A 598 -14.40 -19.00 24.34
C ASN A 598 -12.88 -18.92 24.51
N TYR A 599 -12.27 -17.76 24.23
CA TYR A 599 -10.84 -17.53 24.15
C TYR A 599 -10.14 -18.36 23.07
N GLU A 600 -10.86 -18.74 22.01
CA GLU A 600 -10.23 -19.28 20.81
C GLU A 600 -9.60 -18.14 19.99
N PRO A 601 -8.40 -18.35 19.45
CA PRO A 601 -7.71 -17.30 18.70
C PRO A 601 -8.29 -17.14 17.30
N LYS A 602 -8.46 -15.90 16.87
CA LYS A 602 -8.77 -15.50 15.49
C LYS A 602 -7.73 -14.51 14.99
N LEU A 603 -6.94 -14.91 14.01
CA LEU A 603 -5.91 -14.09 13.39
C LEU A 603 -6.56 -13.08 12.42
N SER A 604 -6.34 -11.78 12.66
CA SER A 604 -6.83 -10.67 11.84
C SER A 604 -5.73 -10.12 10.93
N ASP A 605 -6.08 -9.26 9.97
CA ASP A 605 -5.13 -8.53 9.11
C ASP A 605 -4.25 -9.39 8.19
N TYR A 606 -4.64 -10.64 7.93
CA TYR A 606 -3.95 -11.51 6.99
C TYR A 606 -4.14 -11.05 5.54
N GLY A 607 -3.12 -11.26 4.71
CA GLY A 607 -3.20 -10.95 3.28
C GLY A 607 -3.19 -9.47 2.90
N LEU A 608 -3.02 -8.56 3.87
CA LEU A 608 -2.98 -7.11 3.66
C LEU A 608 -1.56 -6.57 3.42
N GLY A 609 -0.63 -7.42 2.95
CA GLY A 609 0.79 -7.09 2.79
C GLY A 609 1.06 -5.87 1.89
N LYS A 610 0.28 -5.70 0.81
CA LYS A 610 0.37 -4.54 -0.10
C LYS A 610 -0.01 -3.22 0.58
N LEU A 611 -0.86 -3.30 1.61
CA LEU A 611 -1.32 -2.14 2.38
C LEU A 611 -0.36 -1.79 3.51
N LEU A 612 0.53 -2.70 3.92
CA LEU A 612 1.54 -2.39 4.92
C LEU A 612 2.36 -1.18 4.43
N PRO A 613 2.59 -0.14 5.26
CA PRO A 613 3.62 0.86 5.01
C PRO A 613 4.88 0.07 4.65
N LEU A 614 5.55 0.42 3.53
CA LEU A 614 6.68 -0.39 3.10
C LEU A 614 7.64 -0.49 4.28
N LEU A 615 8.09 -1.71 4.58
CA LEU A 615 9.39 -1.90 5.21
C LEU A 615 10.42 -1.49 4.13
N ASP A 616 10.43 -0.19 3.81
CA ASP A 616 11.52 0.43 3.09
C ASP A 616 12.77 0.22 3.93
N ASN A 617 13.90 0.02 3.25
CA ASN A 617 15.23 -0.27 3.77
C ASN A 617 15.85 0.78 4.72
N TYR A 618 15.03 1.49 5.50
CA TYR A 618 15.43 2.29 6.65
C TYR A 618 14.61 1.91 7.86
N GLY A 619 15.31 1.44 8.89
CA GLY A 619 14.84 1.58 10.25
C GLY A 619 14.62 3.07 10.56
N ARG A 620 13.41 3.57 10.29
CA ARG A 620 12.75 4.75 10.87
C ARG A 620 11.39 5.07 10.22
N THR A 621 10.57 4.07 9.88
CA THR A 621 9.12 4.31 9.87
C THR A 621 8.62 4.17 11.31
N LYS A 622 8.04 5.25 11.84
CA LYS A 622 7.32 5.29 13.10
C LYS A 622 6.22 4.23 13.11
N SER A 623 6.55 3.06 13.64
CA SER A 623 5.61 2.06 14.12
C SER A 623 6.30 1.29 15.22
N HIS A 624 6.35 1.88 16.43
CA HIS A 624 6.78 1.19 17.65
C HIS A 624 5.98 -0.09 17.97
N ASN A 625 4.93 -0.40 17.19
CA ASN A 625 4.02 -1.53 17.39
C ASN A 625 4.45 -2.85 16.70
N ALA A 626 5.59 -2.89 16.00
CA ALA A 626 6.13 -4.11 15.38
C ALA A 626 7.60 -4.40 15.74
N VAL A 627 8.23 -3.54 16.54
CA VAL A 627 9.63 -3.69 16.97
C VAL A 627 9.76 -4.98 17.79
N GLY A 628 10.59 -5.91 17.33
CA GLY A 628 10.78 -7.25 17.90
C GLY A 628 10.11 -8.40 17.14
N TYR A 629 9.05 -8.14 16.35
CA TYR A 629 8.36 -9.19 15.57
C TYR A 629 8.92 -9.35 14.16
N ILE A 630 9.62 -8.35 13.64
CA ILE A 630 10.10 -8.34 12.25
C ILE A 630 11.29 -9.28 12.13
N ALA A 631 11.21 -10.22 11.18
CA ALA A 631 12.31 -11.12 10.88
C ALA A 631 13.53 -10.35 10.35
N PRO A 632 14.77 -10.72 10.71
CA PRO A 632 15.98 -10.01 10.29
C PRO A 632 16.08 -9.84 8.77
N GLU A 633 15.76 -10.86 7.99
CA GLU A 633 15.81 -10.81 6.52
C GLU A 633 14.72 -9.92 5.89
N LEU A 634 13.60 -9.76 6.60
CA LEU A 634 12.52 -8.87 6.22
C LEU A 634 12.88 -7.41 6.57
N ALA A 635 13.54 -7.19 7.71
CA ALA A 635 14.05 -5.89 8.12
C ALA A 635 15.19 -5.37 7.21
N GLN A 636 15.95 -6.29 6.59
CA GLN A 636 17.02 -5.98 5.65
C GLN A 636 16.55 -5.87 4.19
N GLY A 637 15.25 -6.06 3.92
CA GLY A 637 14.66 -6.00 2.57
C GLY A 637 15.16 -7.09 1.60
N ILE A 638 15.83 -8.14 2.11
CA ILE A 638 16.54 -9.13 1.28
C ILE A 638 15.57 -10.16 0.69
N ARG A 639 14.58 -10.62 1.46
CA ARG A 639 13.69 -11.70 1.02
C ARG A 639 12.39 -11.76 1.83
N VAL A 640 11.26 -11.65 1.15
CA VAL A 640 9.93 -11.92 1.73
C VAL A 640 9.61 -13.40 1.56
N SER A 641 9.26 -14.09 2.65
CA SER A 641 8.86 -15.50 2.62
C SER A 641 7.93 -15.86 3.79
N ASN A 642 7.35 -17.05 3.76
CA ASN A 642 6.57 -17.58 4.89
C ASN A 642 7.40 -17.76 6.17
N LYS A 643 8.74 -17.82 6.07
CA LYS A 643 9.64 -17.88 7.23
C LYS A 643 9.66 -16.58 8.05
N CYS A 644 9.23 -15.45 7.47
CA CYS A 644 9.07 -14.20 8.19
C CYS A 644 7.92 -14.31 9.21
N ASP A 645 6.79 -14.90 8.81
CA ASP A 645 5.66 -15.16 9.70
C ASP A 645 6.01 -16.16 10.80
N VAL A 646 6.84 -17.18 10.49
CA VAL A 646 7.34 -18.14 11.49
C VAL A 646 8.15 -17.43 12.58
N TYR A 647 9.01 -16.48 12.20
CA TYR A 647 9.78 -15.69 13.15
C TYR A 647 8.86 -14.88 14.06
N SER A 648 7.93 -14.12 13.48
CA SER A 648 6.96 -13.31 14.23
C SER A 648 6.09 -14.16 15.17
N PHE A 649 5.68 -15.35 14.72
CA PHE A 649 4.95 -16.32 15.54
C PHE A 649 5.80 -16.86 16.71
N GLY A 650 7.09 -17.10 16.48
CA GLY A 650 8.02 -17.49 17.54
C GLY A 650 8.08 -16.46 18.67
N VAL A 651 8.04 -15.17 18.34
CA VAL A 651 7.96 -14.08 19.33
C VAL A 651 6.64 -14.15 20.12
N VAL A 652 5.51 -14.41 19.45
CA VAL A 652 4.21 -14.61 20.12
C VAL A 652 4.24 -15.78 21.12
N LEU A 653 4.91 -16.89 20.78
CA LEU A 653 5.09 -18.00 21.73
C LEU A 653 5.86 -17.55 22.98
N LEU A 654 6.90 -16.74 22.82
CA LEU A 654 7.66 -16.20 23.95
C LEU A 654 6.81 -15.25 24.80
N GLU A 655 5.97 -14.41 24.20
CA GLU A 655 5.03 -13.56 24.94
C GLU A 655 4.00 -14.38 25.73
N LEU A 656 3.47 -15.47 25.16
CA LEU A 656 2.50 -16.33 25.84
C LEU A 656 3.08 -16.95 27.12
N VAL A 657 4.36 -17.35 27.10
CA VAL A 657 5.04 -17.96 28.23
C VAL A 657 5.50 -16.93 29.26
N THR A 658 5.98 -15.77 28.82
CA THR A 658 6.64 -14.78 29.69
C THR A 658 5.75 -13.63 30.12
N GLY A 659 4.65 -13.36 29.40
CA GLY A 659 3.82 -12.17 29.59
C GLY A 659 4.51 -10.84 29.23
N ARG A 660 5.79 -10.89 28.84
CA ARG A 660 6.65 -9.72 28.59
C ARG A 660 6.46 -9.13 27.20
N ASN A 661 6.87 -7.88 27.01
CA ASN A 661 6.86 -7.27 25.69
C ASN A 661 8.01 -7.82 24.82
N PRO A 662 7.83 -7.91 23.49
CA PRO A 662 8.88 -8.33 22.55
C PRO A 662 10.15 -7.48 22.65
N VAL A 663 10.01 -6.20 22.98
CA VAL A 663 11.11 -5.27 23.25
C VAL A 663 10.77 -4.43 24.47
N GLU A 664 11.70 -4.37 25.40
CA GLU A 664 11.61 -3.58 26.63
C GLU A 664 12.80 -2.63 26.73
N SER A 665 12.58 -1.43 27.27
CA SER A 665 13.65 -0.48 27.57
C SER A 665 13.64 -0.18 29.06
N PRO A 666 14.22 -1.06 29.89
CA PRO A 666 14.18 -0.93 31.36
C PRO A 666 14.90 0.33 31.85
N THR A 667 15.88 0.83 31.09
CA THR A 667 16.55 2.12 31.31
C THR A 667 16.68 2.90 30.00
N GLU A 668 17.01 4.19 30.06
CA GLU A 668 17.09 5.06 28.86
C GLU A 668 18.17 4.65 27.85
N ASN A 669 19.15 3.82 28.26
CA ASN A 669 20.26 3.38 27.41
C ASN A 669 20.27 1.86 27.16
N GLU A 670 19.24 1.14 27.58
CA GLU A 670 19.19 -0.32 27.47
C GLU A 670 17.95 -0.73 26.69
N VAL A 671 18.15 -1.57 25.66
CA VAL A 671 17.07 -2.18 24.88
C VAL A 671 17.23 -3.69 25.03
N VAL A 672 16.23 -4.32 25.62
CA VAL A 672 16.16 -5.76 25.83
C VAL A 672 15.19 -6.33 24.80
N VAL A 673 15.69 -7.19 23.91
CA VAL A 673 14.87 -7.94 22.97
C VAL A 673 14.52 -9.29 23.61
N LEU A 674 13.23 -9.64 23.64
CA LEU A 674 12.72 -10.79 24.36
C LEU A 674 13.38 -12.11 23.93
N CYS A 675 13.60 -12.31 22.63
CA CYS A 675 14.25 -13.52 22.12
C CYS A 675 15.70 -13.68 22.64
N GLU A 676 16.49 -12.60 22.68
CA GLU A 676 17.85 -12.62 23.22
C GLU A 676 17.87 -12.82 24.73
N TYR A 677 16.95 -12.17 25.45
CA TYR A 677 16.79 -12.35 26.90
C TYR A 677 16.47 -13.81 27.26
N VAL A 678 15.48 -14.40 26.59
CA VAL A 678 15.09 -15.79 26.80
C VAL A 678 16.22 -16.75 26.43
N ARG A 679 16.92 -16.52 25.31
CA ARG A 679 18.07 -17.33 24.89
C ARG A 679 19.16 -17.37 25.97
N GLY A 680 19.53 -16.21 26.52
CA GLY A 680 20.51 -16.13 27.60
C GLY A 680 20.07 -16.81 28.91
N LEU A 681 18.77 -16.90 29.20
CA LEU A 681 18.27 -17.65 30.35
C LEU A 681 18.31 -19.16 30.13
N ILE A 682 17.93 -19.63 28.94
CA ILE A 682 18.01 -21.06 28.59
C ILE A 682 19.46 -21.54 28.63
N ASP A 683 20.40 -20.77 28.07
CA ASP A 683 21.83 -21.13 28.03
C ASP A 683 22.45 -21.25 29.45
N ARG A 684 21.90 -20.53 30.43
CA ARG A 684 22.34 -20.56 31.84
C ARG A 684 21.54 -21.54 32.71
N GLY A 685 20.56 -22.25 32.14
CA GLY A 685 19.69 -23.17 32.90
C GLY A 685 18.68 -22.47 33.82
N ALA A 686 18.35 -21.21 33.55
CA ALA A 686 17.48 -20.35 34.35
C ALA A 686 16.14 -20.04 33.65
N ALA A 687 15.62 -20.98 32.87
CA ALA A 687 14.43 -20.77 32.03
C ALA A 687 13.16 -20.42 32.83
N THR A 688 13.06 -20.89 34.07
CA THR A 688 11.94 -20.62 34.98
C THR A 688 11.82 -19.16 35.39
N ASP A 689 12.91 -18.41 35.34
CA ASP A 689 12.99 -17.05 35.89
C ASP A 689 12.21 -16.03 35.06
N CYS A 690 11.87 -16.37 33.81
CA CYS A 690 11.08 -15.51 32.93
C CYS A 690 9.64 -15.95 32.74
N PHE A 691 9.17 -16.98 33.45
CA PHE A 691 7.76 -17.38 33.37
C PHE A 691 6.85 -16.30 33.95
N ASP A 692 5.71 -16.10 33.31
CA ASP A 692 4.69 -15.19 33.79
C ASP A 692 4.12 -15.69 35.13
N THR A 693 4.23 -14.86 36.16
CA THR A 693 3.82 -15.17 37.54
C THR A 693 2.31 -15.38 37.69
N SER A 694 1.52 -14.95 36.69
CA SER A 694 0.07 -15.15 36.65
C SER A 694 -0.35 -16.55 36.16
N LEU A 695 0.57 -17.33 35.58
CA LEU A 695 0.29 -18.69 35.13
C LEU A 695 0.01 -19.59 36.34
N ARG A 696 -1.27 -19.89 36.56
CA ARG A 696 -1.74 -20.87 37.55
C ARG A 696 -1.96 -22.23 36.86
N GLY A 697 -1.62 -23.32 37.54
CA GLY A 697 -1.88 -24.69 37.06
C GLY A 697 -1.09 -25.08 35.79
N PHE A 698 0.15 -24.59 35.66
CA PHE A 698 1.00 -24.87 34.51
C PHE A 698 1.90 -26.10 34.72
N VAL A 699 2.31 -26.72 33.61
CA VAL A 699 3.32 -27.79 33.60
C VAL A 699 4.64 -27.17 33.15
N GLU A 700 5.61 -27.11 34.04
CA GLU A 700 6.91 -26.46 33.81
C GLU A 700 7.58 -26.95 32.52
N ASN A 701 7.54 -28.26 32.28
CA ASN A 701 8.10 -28.89 31.08
C ASN A 701 7.43 -28.40 29.78
N GLU A 702 6.09 -28.23 29.77
CA GLU A 702 5.38 -27.70 28.60
C GLU A 702 5.82 -26.26 28.28
N LEU A 703 5.98 -25.41 29.30
CA LEU A 703 6.42 -24.03 29.11
C LEU A 703 7.84 -23.99 28.53
N ILE A 704 8.75 -24.81 29.06
CA ILE A 704 10.13 -24.91 28.57
C ILE A 704 10.13 -25.38 27.10
N GLN A 705 9.31 -26.38 26.75
CA GLN A 705 9.24 -26.89 25.38
C GLN A 705 8.66 -25.85 24.40
N VAL A 706 7.60 -25.14 24.79
CA VAL A 706 7.02 -24.04 23.99
C VAL A 706 8.01 -22.89 23.83
N MET A 707 8.74 -22.55 24.89
CA MET A 707 9.77 -21.51 24.87
C MET A 707 10.94 -21.88 23.93
N LYS A 708 11.40 -23.14 23.98
CA LYS A 708 12.41 -23.67 23.04
C LYS A 708 11.92 -23.61 21.60
N LEU A 709 10.66 -23.99 21.34
CA LEU A 709 10.06 -23.86 20.01
C LEU A 709 10.04 -22.40 19.55
N GLY A 710 9.67 -21.46 20.43
CA GLY A 710 9.75 -20.02 20.17
C GLY A 710 11.16 -19.55 19.74
N LEU A 711 12.21 -20.05 20.40
CA LEU A 711 13.60 -19.76 20.03
C LEU A 711 14.02 -20.38 18.68
N VAL A 712 13.55 -21.59 18.37
CA VAL A 712 13.80 -22.23 17.06
C VAL A 712 13.12 -21.44 15.94
N CYS A 713 11.86 -21.01 16.17
CA CYS A 713 11.12 -20.16 15.23
C CYS A 713 11.77 -18.79 15.04
N THR A 714 12.42 -18.23 16.06
CA THR A 714 13.13 -16.94 16.02
C THR A 714 14.62 -17.06 15.66
N SER A 715 15.03 -18.15 15.01
CA SER A 715 16.39 -18.29 14.50
C SER A 715 16.73 -17.19 13.48
N GLU A 716 17.91 -16.57 13.59
CA GLU A 716 18.43 -15.60 12.61
C GLU A 716 18.47 -16.18 11.18
N ILE A 717 18.77 -17.48 11.04
CA ILE A 717 18.85 -18.16 9.75
C ILE A 717 17.46 -18.70 9.37
N PRO A 718 16.81 -18.22 8.28
CA PRO A 718 15.44 -18.62 7.92
C PRO A 718 15.29 -20.12 7.62
N ALA A 719 16.34 -20.74 7.08
CA ALA A 719 16.34 -22.17 6.74
C ALA A 719 16.31 -23.09 7.97
N ARG A 720 16.68 -22.59 9.16
CA ARG A 720 16.62 -23.35 10.42
C ARG A 720 15.25 -23.26 11.11
N ARG A 721 14.40 -22.32 10.67
CA ARG A 721 13.04 -22.18 11.21
C ARG A 721 12.17 -23.29 10.62
N PRO A 722 11.29 -23.93 11.39
CA PRO A 722 10.31 -24.89 10.87
C PRO A 722 9.29 -24.20 9.94
N SER A 723 8.52 -24.98 9.20
CA SER A 723 7.27 -24.55 8.58
C SER A 723 6.16 -24.45 9.62
N MET A 724 5.10 -23.70 9.36
CA MET A 724 3.99 -23.60 10.31
C MET A 724 3.25 -24.93 10.50
N ALA A 725 3.22 -25.80 9.47
CA ALA A 725 2.74 -27.16 9.62
C ALA A 725 3.57 -27.99 10.62
N GLU A 726 4.91 -27.92 10.56
CA GLU A 726 5.79 -28.57 11.53
C GLU A 726 5.62 -27.99 12.95
N VAL A 727 5.45 -26.66 13.05
CA VAL A 727 5.17 -25.99 14.34
C VAL A 727 3.88 -26.51 14.98
N VAL A 728 2.81 -26.69 14.20
CA VAL A 728 1.54 -27.29 14.69
C VAL A 728 1.79 -28.69 15.23
N GLN A 729 2.53 -29.53 14.50
CA GLN A 729 2.84 -30.89 14.95
C GLN A 729 3.64 -30.92 16.25
N VAL A 730 4.64 -30.04 16.40
CA VAL A 730 5.43 -29.94 17.64
C VAL A 730 4.55 -29.49 18.80
N LEU A 731 3.70 -28.48 18.61
CA LEU A 731 2.77 -28.03 19.65
C LEU A 731 1.80 -29.16 20.04
N GLU A 732 1.20 -29.87 19.09
CA GLU A 732 0.32 -31.01 19.41
C GLU A 732 1.06 -32.13 20.15
N SER A 733 2.33 -32.38 19.83
CA SER A 733 3.16 -33.36 20.56
C SER A 733 3.46 -32.94 22.00
N ILE A 734 3.67 -31.65 22.27
CA ILE A 734 3.96 -31.14 23.63
C ILE A 734 2.80 -31.43 24.60
N ARG A 735 1.56 -31.43 24.11
CA ARG A 735 0.37 -31.62 24.96
C ARG A 735 -0.10 -33.07 25.07
N ASN A 736 0.36 -33.93 24.17
CA ASN A 736 0.01 -35.35 24.13
C ASN A 736 1.06 -36.26 24.80
N GLY A 737 2.24 -35.73 25.12
CA GLY A 737 3.31 -36.40 25.85
C GLY A 737 3.48 -35.84 27.24
#